data_AF-A0A838RXE7-F1
#
_entry.id   AF-A0A838RXE7-F1
#
_cell.length_a   1.000
_cell.length_b   1.000
_cell.length_c   1.000
_cell.angle_alpha   90.00
_cell.angle_beta   90.00
_cell.angle_gamma   90.00
#
_symmetry.space_group_name_H-M   'P 1'
#
loop_
_entity.id
_entity.type
_entity.pdbx_description
1 polymer ?
#
loop_
_entity_poly.entity_id
_entity_poly.type
_entity_poly.pdbx_seq_one_letter_code
_entity_poly.pdbx_strand_id
1 'polypeptide(L)'
;MSRTFTLFFVICSLCLSVSAQVAPESQMLVPGQPVEREIAGGESHTYKISLTAGQFVRVVAEQKEIDVKLVLATPDGKQLVEMNLTRAGGLESLSEEAAASGDYRLTIRADGAATLAGSYQLRLETRAAATAQDRQRIAAERLLREAKELRTQGRKTAEPAIDKLQQALAVWRELNESTWVAWSLSNIGGANSSLGRYEKALEYDEQALAIYRELENRAGEGNSLNDLGGVYYRLSRYEKAIEYLEQALVISREVKDRAGEGIALNNLGIANYGMSRYEKAIEYHEQALVISREVNDWDSEARALNSLGIAYRNLGRYEKAIEYYEQALVIHRRKKDRAGEGVVLNNISGAYANLNRYEKAIEYLEQGLAIYRELKNRNFEGIALSNLGYFYENMNRYEKAIGYLEQALIIDREVKNRKGEGVVLHNLGDAYYNLKRYDKAIAYLEQAVAIHREVKDRDGETYILYSLARAERDMGNLPAARAHIEDGLKITESLRSDIFSPESRASFLANVQNSYQLYTDLLMRQHRADPTKGFDALAVEVSERQRARSLLDLLTESGTDLRQGIAPALIEREETLAKELNDKAQQLTQAAKPEQVAALKREISQLENDYERAQTAIRKASPQYAALTQTQPLKLKEIQQQLDADTLLLEYALGEERSYLWAITTNSLTSYELPKGEQIKQSALQVVELLTARSTNKRGESAPQRQERIAQAEGNLPAAAQSLSQTLLAPAAAQLGNKRLVIVADGALQYIPFAMLPDPAVGGRSSVVGKHQPLIVGHEVVSLPSASALAIQRAELAGRQPAPKLLAVIADPVFDRTDERFKTVATDENGDKAPTQAIAFNDARSIEH
;
A
#
# COMPACT_ATOMS: atom_id res chain seq x y z
N MET A 1 -34.04 -5.17 -58.81
CA MET A 1 -33.92 -3.78 -58.31
C MET A 1 -32.77 -3.78 -57.30
N SER A 2 -31.53 -3.58 -57.74
CA SER A 2 -30.81 -2.29 -57.80
C SER A 2 -30.82 -1.52 -56.47
N ARG A 3 -29.70 -1.53 -55.74
CA ARG A 3 -28.76 -0.39 -55.70
C ARG A 3 -27.43 -0.75 -55.01
N THR A 4 -26.39 -0.23 -55.66
CA THR A 4 -24.93 -0.23 -55.44
C THR A 4 -24.48 0.73 -54.34
N PHE A 5 -23.35 0.45 -53.68
CA PHE A 5 -22.30 1.47 -53.45
C PHE A 5 -20.91 0.81 -53.35
N THR A 6 -19.95 1.50 -53.96
CA THR A 6 -18.66 1.03 -54.48
C THR A 6 -17.54 1.17 -53.45
N LEU A 7 -16.70 0.12 -53.30
CA LEU A 7 -15.47 0.13 -52.50
C LEU A 7 -14.28 0.45 -53.42
N PHE A 8 -13.55 1.55 -53.16
CA PHE A 8 -12.30 1.88 -53.85
C PHE A 8 -11.14 1.15 -53.14
N PHE A 9 -10.65 0.08 -53.75
CA PHE A 9 -9.35 -0.52 -53.45
C PHE A 9 -8.29 0.22 -54.26
N VAL A 10 -7.38 0.94 -53.60
CA VAL A 10 -6.13 1.38 -54.23
C VAL A 10 -5.06 0.35 -53.93
N ILE A 11 -4.63 -0.30 -55.01
CA ILE A 11 -3.50 -1.22 -55.08
C ILE A 11 -2.21 -0.40 -54.88
N CYS A 12 -1.44 -0.74 -53.86
CA CYS A 12 0.01 -0.54 -53.89
C CYS A 12 0.68 -1.85 -53.48
N SER A 13 0.91 -2.70 -54.48
CA SER A 13 1.95 -3.72 -54.41
C SER A 13 3.30 -3.03 -54.52
N LEU A 14 4.13 -3.08 -53.48
CA LEU A 14 5.57 -3.02 -53.67
C LEU A 14 6.24 -4.17 -52.93
N CYS A 15 7.08 -4.84 -53.70
CA CYS A 15 7.69 -6.14 -53.48
C CYS A 15 8.49 -6.25 -52.18
N LEU A 16 8.24 -7.35 -51.46
CA LEU A 16 9.25 -8.04 -50.67
C LEU A 16 10.40 -8.45 -51.59
N SER A 17 11.50 -7.71 -51.52
CA SER A 17 12.82 -8.22 -51.90
C SER A 17 13.72 -8.07 -50.68
N VAL A 18 14.19 -9.20 -50.16
CA VAL A 18 15.39 -9.24 -49.33
C VAL A 18 16.53 -8.83 -50.26
N SER A 19 16.74 -7.53 -50.38
CA SER A 19 17.97 -7.00 -50.93
C SER A 19 19.00 -7.11 -49.82
N ALA A 20 20.09 -7.83 -50.09
CA ALA A 20 21.35 -7.55 -49.42
C ALA A 20 21.62 -6.07 -49.68
N GLN A 21 21.36 -5.24 -48.68
CA GLN A 21 21.47 -3.80 -48.77
C GLN A 21 22.93 -3.50 -49.06
N VAL A 22 23.21 -3.12 -50.30
CA VAL A 22 24.49 -2.53 -50.71
C VAL A 22 24.80 -1.46 -49.66
N ALA A 23 25.93 -1.61 -48.95
CA ALA A 23 26.35 -0.63 -47.96
C ALA A 23 26.28 0.76 -48.62
N PRO A 24 25.49 1.71 -48.09
CA PRO A 24 25.43 3.04 -48.66
C PRO A 24 26.86 3.58 -48.76
N GLU A 25 27.22 4.17 -49.90
CA GLU A 25 28.55 4.75 -50.12
C GLU A 25 28.95 5.56 -48.88
N SER A 26 30.05 5.16 -48.24
CA SER A 26 30.52 5.80 -47.02
C SER A 26 30.86 7.25 -47.32
N GLN A 27 30.07 8.19 -46.80
CA GLN A 27 30.28 9.62 -47.00
C GLN A 27 31.61 10.05 -46.35
N MET A 28 32.41 10.82 -47.07
CA MET A 28 33.63 11.41 -46.51
C MET A 28 33.25 12.55 -45.55
N LEU A 29 33.74 12.52 -44.31
CA LEU A 29 33.60 13.65 -43.39
C LEU A 29 34.72 14.66 -43.62
N VAL A 30 34.35 15.91 -43.83
CA VAL A 30 35.29 17.01 -44.06
C VAL A 30 35.39 17.85 -42.79
N PRO A 31 36.60 18.13 -42.27
CA PRO A 31 36.76 18.97 -41.09
C PRO A 31 36.10 20.35 -41.26
N GLY A 32 35.37 20.80 -40.24
CA GLY A 32 34.68 22.10 -40.25
C GLY A 32 33.37 22.18 -41.04
N GLN A 33 32.94 21.10 -41.72
CA GLN A 33 31.64 21.03 -42.38
C GLN A 33 30.67 20.15 -41.56
N PRO A 34 29.63 20.72 -40.94
CA PRO A 34 28.67 19.93 -40.19
C PRO A 34 27.85 19.04 -41.11
N VAL A 35 27.57 17.81 -40.69
CA VAL A 35 26.69 16.87 -41.41
C VAL A 35 25.49 16.56 -40.55
N GLU A 36 24.31 16.90 -41.03
CA GLU A 36 23.05 16.58 -40.36
C GLU A 36 22.29 15.52 -41.14
N ARG A 37 21.83 14.47 -40.45
CA ARG A 37 21.05 13.39 -41.06
C ARG A 37 19.96 12.89 -40.12
N GLU A 38 18.82 12.54 -40.71
CA GLU A 38 17.78 11.75 -40.07
C GLU A 38 18.20 10.29 -40.00
N ILE A 39 17.90 9.62 -38.89
CA ILE A 39 18.20 8.20 -38.65
C ILE A 39 17.04 7.55 -37.88
N ALA A 40 16.69 6.32 -38.25
CA ALA A 40 15.70 5.52 -37.54
C ALA A 40 16.33 4.57 -36.52
N GLY A 41 15.59 4.18 -35.48
CA GLY A 41 16.05 3.25 -34.46
C GLY A 41 16.47 1.90 -35.07
N GLY A 42 17.66 1.42 -34.71
CA GLY A 42 18.28 0.22 -35.29
C GLY A 42 19.00 0.46 -36.63
N GLU A 43 18.92 1.65 -37.21
CA GLU A 43 19.69 2.03 -38.40
C GLU A 43 21.14 2.40 -38.03
N SER A 44 22.03 2.33 -39.03
CA SER A 44 23.39 2.83 -38.89
C SER A 44 23.85 3.60 -40.12
N HIS A 45 24.58 4.70 -39.89
CA HIS A 45 25.24 5.49 -40.92
C HIS A 45 26.74 5.34 -40.80
N THR A 46 27.42 5.24 -41.94
CA THR A 46 28.88 5.04 -41.98
C THR A 46 29.56 6.16 -42.75
N TYR A 47 30.65 6.67 -42.17
CA TYR A 47 31.48 7.74 -42.70
C TYR A 47 32.94 7.32 -42.77
N LYS A 48 33.68 7.95 -43.67
CA LYS A 48 35.15 7.84 -43.77
C LYS A 48 35.81 9.11 -43.25
N ILE A 49 36.91 8.93 -42.53
CA ILE A 49 37.79 9.99 -42.05
C ILE A 49 39.22 9.61 -42.46
N SER A 50 39.79 10.29 -43.45
CA SER A 50 41.18 10.05 -43.85
C SER A 50 42.13 10.76 -42.89
N LEU A 51 42.97 9.98 -42.19
CA LEU A 51 43.92 10.48 -41.19
C LEU A 51 45.35 10.04 -41.53
N THR A 52 46.31 10.83 -41.10
CA THR A 52 47.74 10.48 -41.08
C THR A 52 48.18 10.07 -39.67
N ALA A 53 49.18 9.20 -39.56
CA ALA A 53 49.69 8.78 -38.25
C ALA A 53 50.17 10.00 -37.42
N GLY A 54 49.74 10.08 -36.16
CA GLY A 54 49.98 11.20 -35.24
C GLY A 54 48.95 12.33 -35.32
N GLN A 55 48.03 12.31 -36.29
CA GLN A 55 46.99 13.31 -36.45
C GLN A 55 45.92 13.16 -35.36
N PHE A 56 45.48 14.28 -34.78
CA PHE A 56 44.37 14.30 -33.86
C PHE A 56 43.04 14.36 -34.60
N VAL A 57 42.05 13.63 -34.11
CA VAL A 57 40.66 13.68 -34.57
C VAL A 57 39.72 13.83 -33.38
N ARG A 58 38.71 14.70 -33.52
CA ARG A 58 37.56 14.77 -32.63
C ARG A 58 36.28 14.78 -33.46
N VAL A 59 35.38 13.88 -33.12
CA VAL A 59 34.03 13.80 -33.67
C VAL A 59 33.06 14.18 -32.56
N VAL A 60 32.23 15.19 -32.81
CA VAL A 60 31.14 15.56 -31.91
C VAL A 60 29.82 15.32 -32.62
N ALA A 61 28.93 14.56 -32.00
CA ALA A 61 27.56 14.36 -32.44
C ALA A 61 26.61 15.08 -31.50
N GLU A 62 25.90 16.07 -32.02
CA GLU A 62 24.74 16.65 -31.37
C GLU A 62 23.53 15.77 -31.66
N GLN A 63 23.00 15.15 -30.60
CA GLN A 63 21.89 14.23 -30.67
C GLN A 63 20.59 15.02 -30.51
N LYS A 64 19.65 14.89 -31.44
CA LYS A 64 18.34 15.54 -31.31
C LYS A 64 17.34 14.58 -30.69
N GLU A 65 16.42 14.01 -31.47
CA GLU A 65 15.33 13.19 -30.95
C GLU A 65 15.69 11.72 -30.69
N ILE A 66 16.90 11.29 -31.03
CA ILE A 66 17.29 9.88 -30.97
C ILE A 66 18.68 9.71 -30.38
N ASP A 67 18.80 8.71 -29.51
CA ASP A 67 20.07 8.33 -28.88
C ASP A 67 20.94 7.58 -29.91
N VAL A 68 22.17 8.04 -30.10
CA VAL A 68 23.13 7.50 -31.05
C VAL A 68 24.46 7.18 -30.37
N LYS A 69 25.04 6.04 -30.74
CA LYS A 69 26.40 5.67 -30.37
C LYS A 69 27.36 5.86 -31.53
N LEU A 70 28.57 6.32 -31.21
CA LEU A 70 29.66 6.54 -32.16
C LEU A 70 30.64 5.37 -32.04
N VAL A 71 30.90 4.69 -33.15
CA VAL A 71 31.91 3.62 -33.21
C VAL A 71 32.98 4.02 -34.21
N LEU A 72 34.21 4.21 -33.74
CA LEU A 72 35.35 4.47 -34.62
C LEU A 72 36.14 3.18 -34.81
N ALA A 73 36.45 2.84 -36.06
CA ALA A 73 37.28 1.71 -36.43
C ALA A 73 38.51 2.16 -37.24
N THR A 74 39.62 1.44 -37.05
CA THR A 74 40.89 1.64 -37.75
C THR A 74 40.78 1.26 -39.24
N PRO A 75 41.77 1.65 -40.08
CA PRO A 75 41.77 1.30 -41.51
C PRO A 75 41.76 -0.20 -41.81
N ASP A 76 42.28 -1.05 -40.91
CA ASP A 76 42.20 -2.52 -41.00
C ASP A 76 40.85 -3.09 -40.52
N GLY A 77 39.90 -2.23 -40.15
CA GLY A 77 38.54 -2.58 -39.80
C GLY A 77 38.32 -3.01 -38.34
N LYS A 78 39.33 -2.90 -37.47
CA LYS A 78 39.17 -3.18 -36.04
C LYS A 78 38.49 -2.01 -35.33
N GLN A 79 37.52 -2.32 -34.46
CA GLN A 79 36.90 -1.31 -33.61
C GLN A 79 37.96 -0.74 -32.64
N LEU A 80 38.16 0.56 -32.70
CA LEU A 80 39.11 1.29 -31.87
C LEU A 80 38.44 1.76 -30.57
N VAL A 81 37.31 2.44 -30.71
CA VAL A 81 36.57 3.02 -29.58
C VAL A 81 35.08 3.08 -29.91
N GLU A 82 34.27 2.84 -28.88
CA GLU A 82 32.83 3.07 -28.92
C GLU A 82 32.48 4.12 -27.86
N MET A 83 31.65 5.09 -28.24
CA MET A 83 31.20 6.15 -27.38
C MET A 83 29.67 6.18 -27.34
N ASN A 84 29.15 6.06 -26.12
CA ASN A 84 27.75 6.17 -25.74
C ASN A 84 27.80 6.58 -24.27
N LEU A 85 27.76 7.87 -23.95
CA LEU A 85 27.79 8.41 -22.60
C LEU A 85 26.55 9.26 -22.30
N THR A 86 26.01 9.92 -23.32
CA THR A 86 24.85 10.80 -23.20
C THR A 86 23.60 10.15 -23.81
N ARG A 87 22.52 10.92 -23.97
CA ARG A 87 21.24 10.48 -24.54
C ARG A 87 20.78 11.48 -25.60
N ALA A 88 19.62 11.21 -26.21
CA ALA A 88 18.88 12.17 -27.02
C ALA A 88 18.83 13.56 -26.36
N GLY A 89 19.02 14.61 -27.16
CA GLY A 89 19.17 15.99 -26.72
C GLY A 89 20.55 16.36 -26.17
N GLY A 90 21.48 15.39 -26.05
CA GLY A 90 22.83 15.57 -25.52
C GLY A 90 23.94 15.63 -26.58
N LEU A 91 25.19 15.69 -26.12
CA LEU A 91 26.39 15.70 -26.95
C LEU A 91 27.21 14.43 -26.75
N GLU A 92 27.46 13.69 -27.82
CA GLU A 92 28.40 12.57 -27.82
C GLU A 92 29.73 13.03 -28.45
N SER A 93 30.85 12.91 -27.74
CA SER A 93 32.18 13.34 -28.22
C SER A 93 33.15 12.17 -28.19
N LEU A 94 33.92 12.01 -29.26
CA LEU A 94 34.95 10.99 -29.39
C LEU A 94 36.21 11.63 -29.95
N SER A 95 37.30 11.52 -29.20
CA SER A 95 38.62 12.07 -29.52
C SER A 95 39.66 10.95 -29.60
N GLU A 96 40.54 10.97 -30.62
CA GLU A 96 41.61 9.98 -30.78
C GLU A 96 42.87 10.58 -31.44
N GLU A 97 44.03 9.96 -31.21
CA GLU A 97 45.30 10.21 -31.92
C GLU A 97 45.54 9.04 -32.90
N ALA A 98 45.56 9.32 -34.20
CA ALA A 98 45.63 8.28 -35.23
C ALA A 98 46.95 7.50 -35.15
N ALA A 99 46.89 6.20 -34.84
CA ALA A 99 48.08 5.36 -34.74
C ALA A 99 48.69 4.98 -36.11
N ALA A 100 47.86 4.94 -37.16
CA ALA A 100 48.27 4.61 -38.53
C ALA A 100 47.59 5.54 -39.54
N SER A 101 48.24 5.75 -40.68
CA SER A 101 47.67 6.50 -41.81
C SER A 101 46.65 5.64 -42.56
N GLY A 102 45.52 6.22 -42.95
CA GLY A 102 44.49 5.56 -43.76
C GLY A 102 43.08 6.08 -43.49
N ASP A 103 42.10 5.42 -44.08
CA ASP A 103 40.68 5.74 -43.91
C ASP A 103 40.11 5.07 -42.66
N TYR A 104 39.88 5.86 -41.61
CA TYR A 104 39.14 5.41 -40.44
C TYR A 104 37.65 5.41 -40.76
N ARG A 105 36.93 4.46 -40.16
CA ARG A 105 35.49 4.30 -40.35
C ARG A 105 34.76 4.74 -39.09
N LEU A 106 33.96 5.79 -39.19
CA LEU A 106 33.02 6.20 -38.15
C LEU A 106 31.64 5.63 -38.46
N THR A 107 31.07 4.86 -37.55
CA THR A 107 29.70 4.36 -37.64
C THR A 107 28.86 5.00 -36.55
N ILE A 108 27.78 5.67 -36.94
CA ILE A 108 26.73 6.17 -36.04
C ILE A 108 25.62 5.12 -36.02
N ARG A 109 25.23 4.63 -34.84
CA ARG A 109 24.12 3.68 -34.70
C ARG A 109 23.05 4.27 -33.80
N ALA A 110 21.81 4.30 -34.26
CA ALA A 110 20.68 4.74 -33.45
C ALA A 110 20.12 3.57 -32.63
N ASP A 111 19.84 3.81 -31.35
CA ASP A 111 19.13 2.87 -30.49
C ASP A 111 17.60 3.04 -30.62
N GLY A 112 16.83 2.01 -30.27
CA GLY A 112 15.37 2.02 -30.33
C GLY A 112 14.74 1.16 -31.45
N ALA A 113 13.40 1.18 -31.54
CA ALA A 113 12.67 0.51 -32.62
C ALA A 113 12.72 1.32 -33.93
N ALA A 114 12.52 0.66 -35.07
CA ALA A 114 12.50 1.30 -36.38
C ALA A 114 11.41 2.38 -36.55
N THR A 115 10.42 2.41 -35.66
CA THR A 115 9.39 3.45 -35.60
C THR A 115 9.84 4.73 -34.89
N LEU A 116 10.94 4.68 -34.12
CA LEU A 116 11.57 5.84 -33.53
C LEU A 116 12.46 6.49 -34.59
N ALA A 117 12.20 7.75 -34.93
CA ALA A 117 13.01 8.51 -35.88
C ALA A 117 13.50 9.79 -35.20
N GLY A 118 14.72 10.18 -35.51
CA GLY A 118 15.30 11.43 -35.07
C GLY A 118 16.41 11.86 -35.99
N SER A 119 17.22 12.80 -35.52
CA SER A 119 18.37 13.29 -36.28
C SER A 119 19.57 13.54 -35.40
N TYR A 120 20.73 13.62 -36.02
CA TYR A 120 21.96 14.07 -35.37
C TYR A 120 22.71 15.02 -36.29
N GLN A 121 23.54 15.89 -35.68
CA GLN A 121 24.49 16.73 -36.38
C GLN A 121 25.93 16.36 -35.97
N LEU A 122 26.74 15.94 -36.95
CA LEU A 122 28.16 15.65 -36.74
C LEU A 122 29.02 16.87 -37.04
N ARG A 123 30.06 17.07 -36.22
CA ARG A 123 31.17 17.97 -36.50
C ARG A 123 32.48 17.21 -36.36
N LEU A 124 33.34 17.37 -37.36
CA LEU A 124 34.68 16.80 -37.39
C LEU A 124 35.71 17.93 -37.18
N GLU A 125 36.58 17.73 -36.20
CA GLU A 125 37.77 18.55 -35.98
C GLU A 125 39.00 17.68 -36.16
N THR A 126 40.01 18.19 -36.86
CA THR A 126 41.32 17.52 -36.97
C THR A 126 42.45 18.51 -36.75
N ARG A 127 43.57 18.02 -36.23
CA ARG A 127 44.82 18.78 -36.11
C ARG A 127 46.00 17.92 -36.54
N ALA A 128 46.99 18.54 -37.18
CA ALA A 128 48.14 17.84 -37.76
C ALA A 128 48.91 16.98 -36.74
N ALA A 129 48.95 17.40 -35.48
CA ALA A 129 49.50 16.62 -34.37
C ALA A 129 48.66 16.84 -33.10
N ALA A 130 48.49 15.80 -32.29
CA ALA A 130 47.81 15.91 -30.99
C ALA A 130 48.61 16.78 -30.02
N THR A 131 47.95 17.79 -29.44
CA THR A 131 48.54 18.62 -28.39
C THR A 131 48.53 17.90 -27.03
N ALA A 132 49.20 18.46 -26.02
CA ALA A 132 49.11 17.94 -24.65
C ALA A 132 47.66 17.96 -24.12
N GLN A 133 46.90 19.02 -24.43
CA GLN A 133 45.49 19.14 -24.08
C GLN A 133 44.62 18.10 -24.78
N ASP A 134 44.92 17.79 -26.05
CA ASP A 134 44.21 16.74 -26.80
C ASP A 134 44.42 15.37 -26.18
N ARG A 135 45.65 15.06 -25.76
CA ARG A 135 45.96 13.80 -25.07
C ARG A 135 45.29 13.72 -23.70
N GLN A 136 45.20 14.85 -22.97
CA GLN A 136 44.42 14.93 -21.73
C GLN A 136 42.93 14.66 -21.99
N ARG A 137 42.35 15.23 -23.05
CA ARG A 137 40.95 14.98 -23.45
C ARG A 137 40.70 13.49 -23.74
N ILE A 138 41.56 12.87 -24.56
CA ILE A 138 41.45 11.43 -24.88
C ILE A 138 41.51 10.59 -23.60
N ALA A 139 42.42 10.91 -22.67
CA ALA A 139 42.52 10.22 -21.40
C ALA A 139 41.26 10.42 -20.53
N ALA A 140 40.69 11.62 -20.48
CA ALA A 140 39.48 11.91 -19.73
C ALA A 140 38.25 11.17 -20.31
N GLU A 141 38.06 11.17 -21.63
CA GLU A 141 37.00 10.41 -22.30
C GLU A 141 37.10 8.91 -22.01
N ARG A 142 38.32 8.36 -21.99
CA ARG A 142 38.57 6.97 -21.61
C ARG A 142 38.15 6.69 -20.15
N LEU A 143 38.50 7.58 -19.22
CA LEU A 143 38.10 7.46 -17.82
C LEU A 143 36.57 7.44 -17.65
N LEU A 144 35.83 8.26 -18.42
CA LEU A 144 34.37 8.25 -18.39
C LEU A 144 33.77 6.92 -18.87
N ARG A 145 34.34 6.33 -19.94
CA ARG A 145 33.92 5.00 -20.43
C ARG A 145 34.20 3.90 -19.40
N GLU A 146 35.41 3.87 -18.84
CA GLU A 146 35.77 2.93 -17.76
C GLU A 146 34.83 3.09 -16.56
N ALA A 147 34.48 4.32 -16.18
CA ALA A 147 33.53 4.57 -15.10
C ALA A 147 32.11 4.08 -15.43
N LYS A 148 31.64 4.27 -16.67
CA LYS A 148 30.33 3.76 -17.12
C LYS A 148 30.28 2.24 -17.03
N GLU A 149 31.32 1.54 -17.50
CA GLU A 149 31.44 0.08 -17.40
C GLU A 149 31.50 -0.41 -15.96
N LEU A 150 32.22 0.29 -15.08
CA LEU A 150 32.26 -0.05 -13.66
C LEU A 150 30.87 0.13 -13.02
N ARG A 151 30.14 1.18 -13.36
CA ARG A 151 28.79 1.41 -12.82
C ARG A 151 27.78 0.33 -13.21
N THR A 152 27.91 -0.29 -14.39
CA THR A 152 27.00 -1.39 -14.79
C THR A 152 27.25 -2.69 -14.02
N GLN A 153 28.40 -2.84 -13.38
CA GLN A 153 28.77 -4.03 -12.57
C GLN A 153 28.22 -3.97 -11.12
N GLY A 154 27.52 -2.88 -10.77
CA GLY A 154 26.76 -2.76 -9.52
C GLY A 154 27.52 -2.09 -8.38
N ARG A 155 27.03 -2.27 -7.14
CA ARG A 155 27.47 -1.49 -5.97
C ARG A 155 28.95 -1.67 -5.60
N LYS A 156 29.53 -2.85 -5.86
CA LYS A 156 30.94 -3.15 -5.48
C LYS A 156 31.96 -2.34 -6.27
N THR A 157 31.59 -1.90 -7.47
CA THR A 157 32.44 -1.15 -8.40
C THR A 157 32.12 0.34 -8.40
N ALA A 158 31.20 0.79 -7.53
CA ALA A 158 30.81 2.19 -7.43
C ALA A 158 31.95 3.11 -6.93
N GLU A 159 32.79 2.66 -5.99
CA GLU A 159 33.95 3.45 -5.53
C GLU A 159 35.02 3.60 -6.62
N PRO A 160 35.49 2.51 -7.28
CA PRO A 160 36.36 2.65 -8.45
C PRO A 160 35.78 3.55 -9.55
N ALA A 161 34.46 3.50 -9.78
CA ALA A 161 33.82 4.39 -10.75
C ALA A 161 33.89 5.86 -10.32
N ILE A 162 33.66 6.16 -9.03
CA ILE A 162 33.80 7.52 -8.47
C ILE A 162 35.24 8.01 -8.65
N ASP A 163 36.25 7.20 -8.35
CA ASP A 163 37.66 7.59 -8.50
C ASP A 163 37.99 7.96 -9.95
N LYS A 164 37.47 7.20 -10.91
CA LYS A 164 37.65 7.47 -12.36
C LYS A 164 36.92 8.74 -12.79
N LEU A 165 35.69 8.94 -12.33
CA LEU A 165 34.92 10.16 -12.61
C LEU A 165 35.57 11.40 -11.99
N GLN A 166 36.16 11.30 -10.80
CA GLN A 166 36.87 12.41 -10.15
C GLN A 166 38.16 12.78 -10.89
N GLN A 167 38.91 11.79 -11.38
CA GLN A 167 40.08 12.02 -12.23
C GLN A 167 39.68 12.71 -13.54
N ALA A 168 38.62 12.24 -14.20
CA ALA A 168 38.11 12.86 -15.42
C ALA A 168 37.62 14.29 -15.16
N LEU A 169 36.86 14.50 -14.07
CA LEU A 169 36.34 15.81 -13.65
C LEU A 169 37.46 16.84 -13.46
N ALA A 170 38.60 16.45 -12.87
CA ALA A 170 39.75 17.34 -12.72
C ALA A 170 40.28 17.81 -14.08
N VAL A 171 40.45 16.87 -15.02
CA VAL A 171 40.89 17.18 -16.38
C VAL A 171 39.87 18.06 -17.12
N TRP A 172 38.58 17.77 -17.00
CA TRP A 172 37.53 18.56 -17.66
C TRP A 172 37.45 20.00 -17.15
N ARG A 173 37.73 20.23 -15.86
CA ARG A 173 37.86 21.58 -15.30
C ARG A 173 39.09 22.31 -15.85
N GLU A 174 40.24 21.65 -15.96
CA GLU A 174 41.45 22.25 -16.56
C GLU A 174 41.25 22.62 -18.04
N LEU A 175 40.52 21.77 -18.77
CA LEU A 175 40.20 22.01 -20.18
C LEU A 175 39.04 22.99 -20.40
N ASN A 176 38.39 23.47 -19.34
CA ASN A 176 37.19 24.32 -19.38
C ASN A 176 36.03 23.73 -20.21
N GLU A 177 35.84 22.41 -20.13
CA GLU A 177 34.78 21.69 -20.85
C GLU A 177 33.57 21.47 -19.93
N SER A 178 32.78 22.54 -19.72
CA SER A 178 31.69 22.58 -18.72
C SER A 178 30.64 21.48 -18.88
N THR A 179 30.32 21.05 -20.11
CA THR A 179 29.38 19.94 -20.36
C THR A 179 29.87 18.64 -19.70
N TRP A 180 31.16 18.32 -19.85
CA TRP A 180 31.75 17.11 -19.29
C TRP A 180 32.00 17.22 -17.78
N VAL A 181 32.21 18.45 -17.27
CA VAL A 181 32.19 18.73 -15.83
C VAL A 181 30.82 18.37 -15.25
N ALA A 182 29.73 18.90 -15.80
CA ALA A 182 28.37 18.62 -15.34
C ALA A 182 28.02 17.12 -15.45
N TRP A 183 28.36 16.48 -16.57
CA TRP A 183 28.15 15.04 -16.76
C TRP A 183 28.89 14.20 -15.72
N SER A 184 30.15 14.55 -15.43
CA SER A 184 30.95 13.83 -14.41
C SER A 184 30.34 14.00 -13.02
N LEU A 185 29.90 15.21 -12.67
CA LEU A 185 29.25 15.51 -11.38
C LEU A 185 27.97 14.69 -11.19
N SER A 186 27.03 14.70 -12.14
CA SER A 186 25.79 13.89 -12.06
C SER A 186 26.11 12.39 -11.97
N ASN A 187 27.12 11.91 -12.69
CA ASN A 187 27.51 10.50 -12.58
C ASN A 187 28.20 10.15 -11.24
N ILE A 188 28.91 11.09 -10.62
CA ILE A 188 29.41 10.93 -9.25
C ILE A 188 28.24 10.91 -8.27
N GLY A 189 27.24 11.77 -8.47
CA GLY A 189 26.01 11.82 -7.68
C GLY A 189 25.26 10.49 -7.70
N GLY A 190 24.97 9.97 -8.90
CA GLY A 190 24.34 8.65 -9.08
C GLY A 190 25.15 7.49 -8.45
N ALA A 191 26.48 7.52 -8.53
CA ALA A 191 27.32 6.51 -7.88
C ALA A 191 27.27 6.61 -6.34
N ASN A 192 27.29 7.82 -5.78
CA ASN A 192 27.09 8.04 -4.34
C ASN A 192 25.70 7.60 -3.87
N SER A 193 24.65 7.85 -4.66
CA SER A 193 23.30 7.36 -4.42
C SER A 193 23.26 5.83 -4.33
N SER A 194 23.95 5.13 -5.25
CA SER A 194 24.06 3.66 -5.21
C SER A 194 24.78 3.11 -3.97
N LEU A 195 25.66 3.91 -3.37
CA LEU A 195 26.37 3.59 -2.12
C LEU A 195 25.56 3.93 -0.87
N GLY A 196 24.42 4.63 -1.01
CA GLY A 196 23.61 5.12 0.11
C GLY A 196 24.09 6.46 0.69
N ARG A 197 24.97 7.18 -0.02
CA ARG A 197 25.51 8.50 0.36
C ARG A 197 24.64 9.60 -0.23
N TYR A 198 23.39 9.66 0.21
CA TYR A 198 22.35 10.48 -0.45
C TYR A 198 22.63 11.98 -0.38
N GLU A 199 23.17 12.48 0.72
CA GLU A 199 23.49 13.90 0.89
C GLU A 199 24.59 14.34 -0.09
N LYS A 200 25.61 13.51 -0.29
CA LYS A 200 26.64 13.75 -1.31
C LYS A 200 26.06 13.67 -2.71
N ALA A 201 25.13 12.73 -2.95
CA ALA A 201 24.48 12.63 -4.24
C ALA A 201 23.74 13.94 -4.59
N LEU A 202 22.94 14.46 -3.65
CA LEU A 202 22.27 15.75 -3.81
C LEU A 202 23.26 16.89 -4.12
N GLU A 203 24.36 16.98 -3.36
CA GLU A 203 25.37 18.04 -3.58
C GLU A 203 25.95 18.01 -5.00
N TYR A 204 26.30 16.82 -5.51
CA TYR A 204 26.85 16.66 -6.86
C TYR A 204 25.80 16.90 -7.95
N ASP A 205 24.57 16.40 -7.76
CA ASP A 205 23.48 16.55 -8.72
C ASP A 205 23.01 18.02 -8.79
N GLU A 206 23.00 18.76 -7.68
CA GLU A 206 22.71 20.21 -7.64
C GLU A 206 23.79 21.03 -8.34
N GLN A 207 25.08 20.69 -8.18
CA GLN A 207 26.17 21.32 -8.92
C GLN A 207 26.04 21.05 -10.43
N ALA A 208 25.75 19.81 -10.83
CA ALA A 208 25.54 19.45 -12.23
C ALA A 208 24.35 20.21 -12.83
N LEU A 209 23.23 20.27 -12.10
CA LEU A 209 22.03 21.00 -12.49
C LEU A 209 22.30 22.49 -12.72
N ALA A 210 23.05 23.14 -11.83
CA ALA A 210 23.41 24.56 -11.97
C ALA A 210 24.22 24.80 -13.26
N ILE A 211 25.22 23.96 -13.53
CA ILE A 211 26.03 24.07 -14.75
C ILE A 211 25.19 23.81 -16.00
N TYR A 212 24.32 22.79 -16.01
CA TYR A 212 23.48 22.52 -17.18
C TYR A 212 22.51 23.66 -17.48
N ARG A 213 21.98 24.35 -16.44
CA ARG A 213 21.16 25.55 -16.61
C ARG A 213 21.97 26.72 -17.18
N GLU A 214 23.18 26.95 -16.71
CA GLU A 214 24.08 27.98 -17.26
C GLU A 214 24.45 27.71 -18.73
N LEU A 215 24.58 26.44 -19.10
CA LEU A 215 24.85 26.01 -20.47
C LEU A 215 23.60 25.97 -21.36
N GLU A 216 22.41 26.26 -20.82
CA GLU A 216 21.12 26.05 -21.48
C GLU A 216 20.94 24.63 -22.05
N ASN A 217 21.63 23.65 -21.45
CA ASN A 217 21.59 22.26 -21.86
C ASN A 217 20.38 21.58 -21.22
N ARG A 218 19.25 21.66 -21.94
CA ARG A 218 17.97 21.19 -21.45
C ARG A 218 17.95 19.68 -21.19
N ALA A 219 18.60 18.87 -22.02
CA ALA A 219 18.68 17.42 -21.79
C ALA A 219 19.47 17.07 -20.52
N GLY A 220 20.60 17.74 -20.27
CA GLY A 220 21.39 17.57 -19.04
C GLY A 220 20.63 18.01 -17.79
N GLU A 221 19.87 19.11 -17.89
CA GLU A 221 18.98 19.58 -16.83
C GLU A 221 17.91 18.54 -16.48
N GLY A 222 17.19 18.01 -17.47
CA GLY A 222 16.18 16.97 -17.27
C GLY A 222 16.72 15.71 -16.58
N ASN A 223 17.91 15.26 -17.00
CA ASN A 223 18.59 14.13 -16.38
C ASN A 223 18.96 14.40 -14.91
N SER A 224 19.50 15.59 -14.62
CA SER A 224 19.88 15.97 -13.24
C SER A 224 18.67 16.09 -12.32
N LEU A 225 17.56 16.64 -12.82
CA LEU A 225 16.28 16.70 -12.08
C LEU A 225 15.73 15.29 -11.82
N ASN A 226 15.84 14.38 -12.77
CA ASN A 226 15.44 13.00 -12.58
C ASN A 226 16.30 12.29 -11.51
N ASP A 227 17.61 12.51 -11.52
CA ASP A 227 18.53 11.96 -10.51
C ASP A 227 18.21 12.51 -9.11
N LEU A 228 18.01 13.83 -8.98
CA LEU A 228 17.57 14.46 -7.73
C LEU A 228 16.25 13.87 -7.24
N GLY A 229 15.26 13.72 -8.13
CA GLY A 229 13.99 13.09 -7.82
C GLY A 229 14.17 11.66 -7.26
N GLY A 230 15.02 10.86 -7.89
CA GLY A 230 15.39 9.53 -7.42
C GLY A 230 16.07 9.53 -6.04
N VAL A 231 16.94 10.50 -5.76
CA VAL A 231 17.60 10.64 -4.44
C VAL A 231 16.60 11.08 -3.37
N TYR A 232 15.73 12.05 -3.66
CA TYR A 232 14.67 12.48 -2.74
C TYR A 232 13.69 11.34 -2.41
N TYR A 233 13.36 10.49 -3.38
CA TYR A 233 12.59 9.28 -3.14
C TYR A 233 13.29 8.33 -2.13
N ARG A 234 14.60 8.10 -2.28
CA ARG A 234 15.38 7.25 -1.36
C ARG A 234 15.50 7.82 0.05
N LEU A 235 15.35 9.14 0.19
CA LEU A 235 15.24 9.85 1.46
C LEU A 235 13.81 9.89 2.01
N SER A 236 12.87 9.18 1.38
CA SER A 236 11.43 9.16 1.70
C SER A 236 10.76 10.54 1.66
N ARG A 237 11.31 11.49 0.88
CA ARG A 237 10.73 12.83 0.65
C ARG A 237 9.94 12.82 -0.66
N TYR A 238 8.81 12.12 -0.65
CA TYR A 238 8.10 11.76 -1.88
C TYR A 238 7.52 12.95 -2.64
N GLU A 239 7.00 13.97 -1.95
CA GLU A 239 6.46 15.18 -2.60
C GLU A 239 7.55 15.94 -3.35
N LYS A 240 8.72 16.11 -2.72
CA LYS A 240 9.88 16.77 -3.35
C LYS A 240 10.42 15.92 -4.51
N ALA A 241 10.40 14.60 -4.38
CA ALA A 241 10.73 13.71 -5.49
C ALA A 241 9.77 13.93 -6.69
N ILE A 242 8.46 13.98 -6.44
CA ILE A 242 7.45 14.23 -7.47
C ILE A 242 7.69 15.58 -8.17
N GLU A 243 7.95 16.66 -7.42
CA GLU A 243 8.21 17.98 -7.98
C GLU A 243 9.35 17.97 -9.02
N TYR A 244 10.50 17.37 -8.65
CA TYR A 244 11.64 17.28 -9.58
C TYR A 244 11.36 16.35 -10.76
N LEU A 245 10.67 15.24 -10.53
CA LEU A 245 10.36 14.27 -11.57
C LEU A 245 9.33 14.82 -12.58
N GLU A 246 8.39 15.66 -12.14
CA GLU A 246 7.47 16.37 -13.04
C GLU A 246 8.21 17.39 -13.91
N GLN A 247 9.16 18.14 -13.34
CA GLN A 247 10.03 19.03 -14.13
C GLN A 247 10.88 18.25 -15.14
N ALA A 248 11.47 17.12 -14.72
CA ALA A 248 12.22 16.23 -15.61
C ALA A 248 11.34 15.70 -16.74
N LEU A 249 10.10 15.29 -16.45
CA LEU A 249 9.15 14.80 -17.44
C LEU A 249 8.80 15.85 -18.50
N VAL A 250 8.55 17.10 -18.07
CA VAL A 250 8.28 18.22 -19.00
C VAL A 250 9.47 18.41 -19.92
N ILE A 251 10.68 18.46 -19.36
CA ILE A 251 11.91 18.64 -20.14
C ILE A 251 12.16 17.49 -21.11
N SER A 252 12.01 16.23 -20.68
CA SER A 252 12.17 15.08 -21.56
C SER A 252 11.22 15.14 -22.76
N ARG A 253 10.00 15.65 -22.57
CA ARG A 253 9.04 15.89 -23.67
C ARG A 253 9.45 17.07 -24.55
N GLU A 254 9.95 18.16 -23.98
CA GLU A 254 10.45 19.33 -24.72
C GLU A 254 11.61 18.95 -25.66
N VAL A 255 12.59 18.18 -25.15
CA VAL A 255 13.75 17.72 -25.94
C VAL A 255 13.46 16.45 -26.74
N LYS A 256 12.24 15.90 -26.62
CA LYS A 256 11.79 14.64 -27.24
C LYS A 256 12.68 13.43 -26.90
N ASP A 257 13.31 13.43 -25.73
CA ASP A 257 14.01 12.27 -25.18
C ASP A 257 12.97 11.25 -24.69
N ARG A 258 12.57 10.35 -25.60
CA ARG A 258 11.55 9.34 -25.31
C ARG A 258 11.99 8.36 -24.23
N ALA A 259 13.28 8.02 -24.16
CA ALA A 259 13.81 7.15 -23.11
C ALA A 259 13.80 7.84 -21.74
N GLY A 260 14.20 9.12 -21.69
CA GLY A 260 14.11 9.96 -20.50
C GLY A 260 12.67 10.12 -20.00
N GLU A 261 11.71 10.30 -20.92
CA GLU A 261 10.28 10.39 -20.58
C GLU A 261 9.81 9.12 -19.86
N GLY A 262 10.14 7.93 -20.38
CA GLY A 262 9.80 6.65 -19.76
C GLY A 262 10.41 6.46 -18.38
N ILE A 263 11.65 6.92 -18.18
CA ILE A 263 12.34 6.87 -16.88
C ILE A 263 11.67 7.80 -15.87
N ALA A 264 11.38 9.04 -16.27
CA ALA A 264 10.71 10.02 -15.41
C ALA A 264 9.31 9.54 -15.00
N LEU A 265 8.53 8.99 -15.95
CA LEU A 265 7.22 8.39 -15.66
C LEU A 265 7.34 7.20 -14.70
N ASN A 266 8.28 6.29 -14.92
CA ASN A 266 8.47 5.17 -14.00
C ASN A 266 8.83 5.65 -12.58
N ASN A 267 9.69 6.66 -12.46
CA ASN A 267 10.09 7.22 -11.18
C ASN A 267 8.93 7.99 -10.50
N LEU A 268 8.08 8.69 -11.27
CA LEU A 268 6.84 9.27 -10.75
C LEU A 268 5.90 8.19 -10.22
N GLY A 269 5.82 7.06 -10.91
CA GLY A 269 5.08 5.89 -10.44
C GLY A 269 5.62 5.37 -9.11
N ILE A 270 6.95 5.21 -9.00
CA ILE A 270 7.63 4.80 -7.76
C ILE A 270 7.37 5.80 -6.61
N ALA A 271 7.45 7.11 -6.87
CA ALA A 271 7.23 8.13 -5.85
C ALA A 271 5.77 8.17 -5.38
N ASN A 272 4.80 8.06 -6.28
CA ASN A 272 3.38 7.96 -5.93
C ASN A 272 3.07 6.65 -5.19
N TYR A 273 3.72 5.54 -5.56
CA TYR A 273 3.65 4.30 -4.80
C TYR A 273 4.16 4.47 -3.36
N GLY A 274 5.25 5.22 -3.16
CA GLY A 274 5.78 5.54 -1.83
C GLY A 274 4.81 6.34 -0.95
N MET A 275 3.89 7.10 -1.56
CA MET A 275 2.78 7.79 -0.90
C MET A 275 1.49 6.98 -0.81
N SER A 276 1.53 5.68 -1.13
CA SER A 276 0.35 4.80 -1.22
C SER A 276 -0.71 5.25 -2.23
N ARG A 277 -0.36 6.06 -3.23
CA ARG A 277 -1.25 6.48 -4.33
C ARG A 277 -1.18 5.46 -5.48
N TYR A 278 -1.63 4.24 -5.24
CA TYR A 278 -1.38 3.10 -6.12
C TYR A 278 -2.02 3.23 -7.51
N GLU A 279 -3.22 3.78 -7.63
CA GLU A 279 -3.87 4.04 -8.91
C GLU A 279 -3.05 5.01 -9.76
N LYS A 280 -2.56 6.09 -9.14
CA LYS A 280 -1.71 7.06 -9.83
C LYS A 280 -0.37 6.45 -10.24
N ALA A 281 0.19 5.59 -9.39
CA ALA A 281 1.40 4.85 -9.72
C ALA A 281 1.20 3.95 -10.95
N ILE A 282 0.06 3.25 -11.02
CA ILE A 282 -0.30 2.40 -12.17
C ILE A 282 -0.39 3.22 -13.45
N GLU A 283 -1.08 4.37 -13.45
CA GLU A 283 -1.17 5.24 -14.65
C GLU A 283 0.21 5.62 -15.20
N TYR A 284 1.14 5.97 -14.31
CA TYR A 284 2.51 6.34 -14.70
C TYR A 284 3.32 5.13 -15.18
N HIS A 285 3.22 3.99 -14.50
CA HIS A 285 3.93 2.78 -14.91
C HIS A 285 3.40 2.20 -16.23
N GLU A 286 2.10 2.30 -16.51
CA GLU A 286 1.52 1.89 -17.80
C GLU A 286 2.04 2.77 -18.95
N GLN A 287 2.14 4.10 -18.74
CA GLN A 287 2.77 4.99 -19.71
C GLN A 287 4.25 4.65 -19.91
N ALA A 288 5.01 4.44 -18.82
CA ALA A 288 6.41 4.05 -18.89
C ALA A 288 6.61 2.70 -19.63
N LEU A 289 5.69 1.75 -19.45
CA LEU A 289 5.72 0.46 -20.13
C LEU A 289 5.57 0.60 -21.65
N VAL A 290 4.61 1.41 -22.11
CA VAL A 290 4.42 1.70 -23.55
C VAL A 290 5.71 2.28 -24.13
N ILE A 291 6.30 3.26 -23.44
CA ILE A 291 7.54 3.90 -23.87
C ILE A 291 8.70 2.92 -23.94
N SER A 292 8.90 2.10 -22.89
CA SER A 292 10.00 1.14 -22.84
C SER A 292 9.97 0.15 -24.01
N ARG A 293 8.77 -0.22 -24.48
CA ARG A 293 8.57 -1.05 -25.67
C ARG A 293 8.89 -0.28 -26.96
N GLU A 294 8.47 0.98 -27.08
CA GLU A 294 8.79 1.83 -28.23
C GLU A 294 10.30 2.04 -28.41
N VAL A 295 11.04 2.23 -27.31
CA VAL A 295 12.50 2.43 -27.34
C VAL A 295 13.28 1.11 -27.25
N ASN A 296 12.61 -0.06 -27.30
CA ASN A 296 13.23 -1.38 -27.15
C ASN A 296 14.13 -1.55 -25.90
N ASP A 297 13.84 -0.82 -24.81
CA ASP A 297 14.56 -0.93 -23.55
C ASP A 297 13.93 -2.01 -22.67
N TRP A 298 14.42 -3.24 -22.83
CA TRP A 298 13.97 -4.39 -22.06
C TRP A 298 14.21 -4.25 -20.56
N ASP A 299 15.21 -3.48 -20.11
CA ASP A 299 15.45 -3.27 -18.68
C ASP A 299 14.41 -2.33 -18.08
N SER A 300 14.05 -1.27 -18.80
CA SER A 300 12.94 -0.40 -18.41
C SER A 300 11.60 -1.14 -18.50
N GLU A 301 11.40 -1.99 -19.50
CA GLU A 301 10.18 -2.79 -19.66
C GLU A 301 9.98 -3.73 -18.47
N ALA A 302 11.01 -4.53 -18.12
CA ALA A 302 10.94 -5.44 -16.98
C ALA A 302 10.71 -4.69 -15.65
N ARG A 303 11.34 -3.52 -15.47
CA ARG A 303 11.12 -2.66 -14.29
C ARG A 303 9.70 -2.13 -14.20
N ALA A 304 9.14 -1.64 -15.31
CA ALA A 304 7.78 -1.12 -15.36
C ALA A 304 6.76 -2.25 -15.08
N LEU A 305 6.93 -3.42 -15.71
CA LEU A 305 6.10 -4.61 -15.48
C LEU A 305 6.15 -5.05 -14.01
N ASN A 306 7.34 -5.15 -13.42
CA ASN A 306 7.47 -5.51 -12.01
C ASN A 306 6.83 -4.46 -11.08
N SER A 307 6.97 -3.17 -11.41
CA SER A 307 6.36 -2.08 -10.61
C SER A 307 4.83 -2.09 -10.72
N LEU A 308 4.27 -2.36 -11.90
CA LEU A 308 2.83 -2.61 -12.09
C LEU A 308 2.37 -3.79 -11.25
N GLY A 309 3.10 -4.91 -11.30
CA GLY A 309 2.80 -6.08 -10.48
C GLY A 309 2.75 -5.74 -8.99
N ILE A 310 3.69 -4.94 -8.49
CA ILE A 310 3.72 -4.50 -7.10
C ILE A 310 2.52 -3.60 -6.79
N ALA A 311 2.22 -2.61 -7.62
CA ALA A 311 1.10 -1.70 -7.40
C ALA A 311 -0.26 -2.44 -7.41
N TYR A 312 -0.49 -3.33 -8.39
CA TYR A 312 -1.70 -4.16 -8.45
C TYR A 312 -1.82 -5.12 -7.26
N ARG A 313 -0.69 -5.68 -6.78
CA ARG A 313 -0.69 -6.53 -5.58
C ARG A 313 -1.14 -5.75 -4.34
N ASN A 314 -0.71 -4.50 -4.18
CA ASN A 314 -1.11 -3.67 -3.03
C ASN A 314 -2.58 -3.24 -3.11
N LEU A 315 -3.14 -3.06 -4.31
CA LEU A 315 -4.58 -2.87 -4.51
C LEU A 315 -5.43 -4.15 -4.34
N GLY A 316 -4.83 -5.27 -3.90
CA GLY A 316 -5.53 -6.54 -3.75
C GLY A 316 -5.89 -7.26 -5.07
N ARG A 317 -5.42 -6.75 -6.22
CA ARG A 317 -5.68 -7.33 -7.55
C ARG A 317 -4.60 -8.34 -7.93
N TYR A 318 -4.54 -9.44 -7.18
CA TYR A 318 -3.43 -10.39 -7.20
C TYR A 318 -3.26 -11.13 -8.54
N GLU A 319 -4.34 -11.49 -9.22
CA GLU A 319 -4.27 -12.13 -10.54
C GLU A 319 -3.61 -11.23 -11.57
N LYS A 320 -4.00 -9.94 -11.61
CA LYS A 320 -3.40 -8.97 -12.53
C LYS A 320 -1.93 -8.70 -12.18
N ALA A 321 -1.58 -8.73 -10.90
CA ALA A 321 -0.17 -8.65 -10.49
C ALA A 321 0.66 -9.82 -11.05
N ILE A 322 0.13 -11.05 -10.97
CA ILE A 322 0.77 -12.25 -11.50
C ILE A 322 1.01 -12.12 -13.01
N GLU A 323 0.03 -11.65 -13.78
CA GLU A 323 0.16 -11.45 -15.24
C GLU A 323 1.34 -10.53 -15.61
N TYR A 324 1.53 -9.42 -14.89
CA TYR A 324 2.66 -8.52 -15.13
C TYR A 324 4.00 -9.10 -14.67
N TYR A 325 4.02 -9.77 -13.53
CA TYR A 325 5.24 -10.46 -13.08
C TYR A 325 5.66 -11.57 -14.05
N GLU A 326 4.73 -12.34 -14.59
CA GLU A 326 5.02 -13.38 -15.58
C GLU A 326 5.60 -12.77 -16.88
N GLN A 327 5.11 -11.61 -17.32
CA GLN A 327 5.73 -10.87 -18.44
C GLN A 327 7.17 -10.44 -18.11
N ALA A 328 7.42 -9.89 -16.90
CA ALA A 328 8.77 -9.51 -16.47
C ALA A 328 9.70 -10.74 -16.39
N LEU A 329 9.19 -11.88 -15.93
CA LEU A 329 9.92 -13.14 -15.83
C LEU A 329 10.42 -13.62 -17.19
N VAL A 330 9.59 -13.52 -18.23
CA VAL A 330 9.97 -13.87 -19.62
C VAL A 330 11.15 -13.00 -20.09
N ILE A 331 11.14 -11.70 -19.78
CA ILE A 331 12.22 -10.79 -20.16
C ILE A 331 13.53 -11.16 -19.43
N HIS A 332 13.50 -11.33 -18.10
CA HIS A 332 14.70 -11.69 -17.34
C HIS A 332 15.30 -13.03 -17.81
N ARG A 333 14.45 -14.04 -18.09
CA ARG A 333 14.90 -15.32 -18.66
C ARG A 333 15.53 -15.17 -20.03
N ARG A 334 14.92 -14.37 -20.93
CA ARG A 334 15.48 -14.10 -22.27
C ARG A 334 16.83 -13.40 -22.18
N LYS A 335 17.00 -12.48 -21.23
CA LYS A 335 18.26 -11.78 -20.96
C LYS A 335 19.27 -12.60 -20.17
N LYS A 336 18.88 -13.78 -19.66
CA LYS A 336 19.66 -14.58 -18.70
C LYS A 336 20.04 -13.78 -17.45
N ASP A 337 19.21 -12.81 -17.06
CA ASP A 337 19.36 -12.06 -15.83
C ASP A 337 18.82 -12.89 -14.67
N ARG A 338 19.70 -13.71 -14.08
CA ARG A 338 19.37 -14.60 -12.97
C ARG A 338 18.94 -13.81 -11.73
N ALA A 339 19.53 -12.64 -11.47
CA ALA A 339 19.18 -11.85 -10.30
C ALA A 339 17.75 -11.32 -10.41
N GLY A 340 17.38 -10.74 -11.55
CA GLY A 340 16.02 -10.28 -11.81
C GLY A 340 15.00 -11.43 -11.84
N GLU A 341 15.38 -12.58 -12.39
CA GLU A 341 14.54 -13.79 -12.36
C GLU A 341 14.19 -14.20 -10.92
N GLY A 342 15.17 -14.28 -10.02
CA GLY A 342 14.94 -14.61 -8.61
C GLY A 342 13.98 -13.64 -7.92
N VAL A 343 14.14 -12.33 -8.15
CA VAL A 343 13.29 -11.28 -7.56
C VAL A 343 11.84 -11.42 -8.02
N VAL A 344 11.62 -11.60 -9.33
CA VAL A 344 10.28 -11.74 -9.89
C VAL A 344 9.61 -13.03 -9.42
N LEU A 345 10.33 -14.16 -9.35
CA LEU A 345 9.81 -15.41 -8.81
C LEU A 345 9.34 -15.26 -7.35
N ASN A 346 10.10 -14.54 -6.52
CA ASN A 346 9.69 -14.24 -5.14
C ASN A 346 8.43 -13.35 -5.12
N ASN A 347 8.31 -12.37 -6.03
CA ASN A 347 7.12 -11.52 -6.13
C ASN A 347 5.87 -12.30 -6.58
N ILE A 348 6.02 -13.21 -7.54
CA ILE A 348 4.97 -14.15 -7.97
C ILE A 348 4.54 -15.02 -6.79
N SER A 349 5.50 -15.57 -6.02
CA SER A 349 5.17 -16.39 -4.85
C SER A 349 4.34 -15.62 -3.82
N GLY A 350 4.69 -14.36 -3.53
CA GLY A 350 3.91 -13.51 -2.62
C GLY A 350 2.50 -13.24 -3.15
N ALA A 351 2.33 -13.04 -4.46
CA ALA A 351 0.99 -12.84 -5.05
C ALA A 351 0.12 -14.11 -4.98
N TYR A 352 0.70 -15.30 -5.19
CA TYR A 352 -0.02 -16.56 -4.98
C TYR A 352 -0.36 -16.82 -3.51
N ALA A 353 0.53 -16.45 -2.58
CA ALA A 353 0.28 -16.54 -1.15
C ALA A 353 -0.89 -15.64 -0.71
N ASN A 354 -0.99 -14.42 -1.25
CA ASN A 354 -2.13 -13.53 -1.01
C ASN A 354 -3.46 -14.10 -1.53
N LEU A 355 -3.42 -15.00 -2.52
CA LEU A 355 -4.57 -15.78 -2.99
C LEU A 355 -4.83 -17.06 -2.16
N ASN A 356 -4.10 -17.26 -1.05
CA ASN A 356 -4.09 -18.48 -0.25
C ASN A 356 -3.74 -19.75 -1.05
N ARG A 357 -3.00 -19.61 -2.17
CA ARG A 357 -2.53 -20.72 -3.02
C ARG A 357 -1.08 -21.06 -2.67
N TYR A 358 -0.86 -21.50 -1.44
CA TYR A 358 0.47 -21.70 -0.86
C TYR A 358 1.33 -22.74 -1.61
N GLU A 359 0.73 -23.79 -2.18
CA GLU A 359 1.46 -24.78 -2.98
C GLU A 359 2.13 -24.14 -4.20
N LYS A 360 1.39 -23.33 -4.96
CA LYS A 360 1.96 -22.60 -6.10
C LYS A 360 2.98 -21.56 -5.66
N ALA A 361 2.74 -20.89 -4.53
CA ALA A 361 3.71 -19.94 -3.98
C ALA A 361 5.05 -20.62 -3.68
N ILE A 362 5.02 -21.81 -3.06
CA ILE A 362 6.20 -22.62 -2.76
C ILE A 362 6.94 -23.02 -4.04
N GLU A 363 6.25 -23.49 -5.09
CA GLU A 363 6.89 -23.88 -6.36
C GLU A 363 7.72 -22.76 -6.99
N TYR A 364 7.19 -21.53 -7.00
CA TYR A 364 7.90 -20.36 -7.53
C TYR A 364 9.04 -19.92 -6.60
N LEU A 365 8.81 -19.97 -5.28
CA LEU A 365 9.79 -19.54 -4.30
C LEU A 365 10.99 -20.51 -4.22
N GLU A 366 10.78 -21.81 -4.39
CA GLU A 366 11.85 -22.81 -4.47
C GLU A 366 12.75 -22.60 -5.71
N GLN A 367 12.17 -22.20 -6.85
CA GLN A 367 12.95 -21.77 -8.02
C GLN A 367 13.79 -20.53 -7.71
N GLY A 368 13.20 -19.52 -7.06
CA GLY A 368 13.92 -18.31 -6.63
C GLY A 368 15.04 -18.61 -5.62
N LEU A 369 14.78 -19.49 -4.66
CA LEU A 369 15.75 -19.93 -3.65
C LEU A 369 16.97 -20.61 -4.29
N ALA A 370 16.75 -21.46 -5.31
CA ALA A 370 17.84 -22.10 -6.06
C ALA A 370 18.74 -21.05 -6.74
N ILE A 371 18.14 -20.01 -7.31
CA ILE A 371 18.85 -18.87 -7.90
C ILE A 371 19.64 -18.10 -6.86
N TYR A 372 19.05 -17.77 -5.71
CA TYR A 372 19.76 -17.02 -4.67
C TYR A 372 20.96 -17.79 -4.13
N ARG A 373 20.87 -19.13 -4.03
CA ARG A 373 21.99 -20.01 -3.70
C ARG A 373 23.06 -20.04 -4.80
N GLU A 374 22.65 -20.15 -6.06
CA GLU A 374 23.54 -20.08 -7.23
C GLU A 374 24.37 -18.79 -7.22
N LEU A 375 23.70 -17.66 -6.96
CA LEU A 375 24.31 -16.32 -6.90
C LEU A 375 25.03 -16.03 -5.58
N LYS A 376 24.98 -16.95 -4.60
CA LYS A 376 25.47 -16.76 -3.23
C LYS A 376 24.92 -15.48 -2.58
N ASN A 377 23.68 -15.14 -2.90
CA ASN A 377 23.00 -13.95 -2.39
C ASN A 377 22.32 -14.29 -1.05
N ARG A 378 23.12 -14.23 0.01
CA ARG A 378 22.71 -14.68 1.34
C ARG A 378 21.50 -13.90 1.90
N ASN A 379 21.39 -12.61 1.61
CA ASN A 379 20.24 -11.79 2.01
C ASN A 379 18.92 -12.31 1.43
N PHE A 380 18.86 -12.50 0.11
CA PHE A 380 17.64 -13.00 -0.53
C PHE A 380 17.39 -14.48 -0.26
N GLU A 381 18.43 -15.27 0.00
CA GLU A 381 18.27 -16.64 0.49
C GLU A 381 17.54 -16.68 1.84
N GLY A 382 17.94 -15.84 2.80
CA GLY A 382 17.27 -15.72 4.10
C GLY A 382 15.80 -15.32 3.96
N ILE A 383 15.51 -14.31 3.13
CA ILE A 383 14.13 -13.86 2.83
C ILE A 383 13.30 -15.01 2.24
N ALA A 384 13.84 -15.74 1.26
CA ALA A 384 13.12 -16.84 0.63
C ALA A 384 12.86 -18.00 1.61
N LEU A 385 13.81 -18.34 2.47
CA LEU A 385 13.62 -19.35 3.52
C LEU A 385 12.58 -18.90 4.56
N SER A 386 12.59 -17.63 4.97
CA SER A 386 11.57 -17.06 5.86
C SER A 386 10.17 -17.18 5.26
N ASN A 387 10.03 -16.81 3.97
CA ASN A 387 8.76 -16.89 3.25
C ASN A 387 8.28 -18.36 3.10
N LEU A 388 9.18 -19.31 2.82
CA LEU A 388 8.83 -20.74 2.82
C LEU A 388 8.34 -21.19 4.20
N GLY A 389 9.04 -20.75 5.26
CA GLY A 389 8.62 -20.98 6.64
C GLY A 389 7.18 -20.52 6.89
N TYR A 390 6.88 -19.28 6.54
CA TYR A 390 5.55 -18.69 6.63
C TYR A 390 4.50 -19.46 5.81
N PHE A 391 4.80 -19.86 4.57
CA PHE A 391 3.85 -20.62 3.74
C PHE A 391 3.56 -22.01 4.32
N TYR A 392 4.57 -22.72 4.83
CA TYR A 392 4.36 -24.02 5.47
C TYR A 392 3.58 -23.91 6.78
N GLU A 393 3.77 -22.83 7.54
CA GLU A 393 3.02 -22.53 8.75
C GLU A 393 1.52 -22.38 8.42
N ASN A 394 1.18 -21.56 7.42
CA ASN A 394 -0.21 -21.37 6.97
C ASN A 394 -0.85 -22.64 6.39
N MET A 395 -0.04 -23.59 5.93
CA MET A 395 -0.48 -24.94 5.53
C MET A 395 -0.59 -25.93 6.71
N ASN A 396 -0.46 -25.46 7.95
CA ASN A 396 -0.43 -26.27 9.17
C ASN A 396 0.70 -27.33 9.20
N ARG A 397 1.81 -27.10 8.48
CA ARG A 397 2.99 -27.98 8.42
C ARG A 397 4.13 -27.40 9.28
N TYR A 398 3.85 -27.28 10.58
CA TYR A 398 4.67 -26.50 11.52
C TYR A 398 6.12 -26.99 11.66
N GLU A 399 6.38 -28.30 11.66
CA GLU A 399 7.75 -28.81 11.75
C GLU A 399 8.59 -28.43 10.52
N LYS A 400 7.97 -28.44 9.34
CA LYS A 400 8.64 -28.04 8.09
C LYS A 400 8.86 -26.53 8.07
N ALA A 401 7.90 -25.75 8.57
CA ALA A 401 8.04 -24.31 8.76
C ALA A 401 9.24 -23.98 9.65
N ILE A 402 9.33 -24.59 10.83
CA ILE A 402 10.44 -24.42 11.78
C ILE A 402 11.79 -24.72 11.11
N GLY A 403 11.90 -25.82 10.37
CA GLY A 403 13.16 -26.17 9.69
C GLY A 403 13.64 -25.13 8.68
N TYR A 404 12.74 -24.43 7.99
CA TYR A 404 13.09 -23.32 7.09
C TYR A 404 13.39 -22.02 7.86
N LEU A 405 12.60 -21.71 8.89
CA LEU A 405 12.79 -20.52 9.71
C LEU A 405 14.10 -20.56 10.50
N GLU A 406 14.52 -21.72 11.01
CA GLU A 406 15.82 -21.88 11.69
C GLU A 406 17.00 -21.60 10.73
N GLN A 407 16.89 -22.04 9.46
CA GLN A 407 17.88 -21.70 8.44
C GLN A 407 17.90 -20.21 8.12
N ALA A 408 16.72 -19.58 8.00
CA ALA A 408 16.59 -18.14 7.78
C ALA A 408 17.20 -17.34 8.93
N LEU A 409 16.97 -17.76 10.18
CA LEU A 409 17.49 -17.10 11.39
C LEU A 409 19.02 -17.08 11.42
N ILE A 410 19.66 -18.20 11.05
CA ILE A 410 21.13 -18.28 10.96
C ILE A 410 21.65 -17.27 9.93
N ILE A 411 20.98 -17.20 8.77
CA ILE A 411 21.36 -16.29 7.69
C ILE A 411 21.18 -14.83 8.09
N ASP A 412 20.02 -14.46 8.65
CA ASP A 412 19.76 -13.07 9.05
C ASP A 412 20.77 -12.58 10.09
N ARG A 413 21.20 -13.46 11.00
CA ARG A 413 22.30 -13.16 11.94
C ARG A 413 23.66 -13.03 11.24
N GLU A 414 23.96 -13.91 10.28
CA GLU A 414 25.20 -13.87 9.48
C GLU A 414 25.33 -12.53 8.73
N VAL A 415 24.25 -12.09 8.08
CA VAL A 415 24.22 -10.85 7.28
C VAL A 415 23.86 -9.60 8.08
N LYS A 416 23.62 -9.76 9.39
CA LYS A 416 23.20 -8.69 10.33
C LYS A 416 21.90 -7.98 9.90
N ASN A 417 20.97 -8.72 9.30
CA ASN A 417 19.64 -8.24 8.98
C ASN A 417 18.74 -8.28 10.22
N ARG A 418 18.88 -7.27 11.08
CA ARG A 418 18.16 -7.21 12.36
C ARG A 418 16.65 -7.20 12.21
N LYS A 419 16.12 -6.53 11.18
CA LYS A 419 14.68 -6.53 10.88
C LYS A 419 14.18 -7.92 10.46
N GLY A 420 14.92 -8.61 9.57
CA GLY A 420 14.59 -9.98 9.18
C GLY A 420 14.65 -10.94 10.36
N GLU A 421 15.66 -10.80 11.23
CA GLU A 421 15.77 -11.60 12.45
C GLU A 421 14.51 -11.49 13.34
N GLY A 422 13.99 -10.27 13.54
CA GLY A 422 12.75 -10.04 14.30
C GLY A 422 11.54 -10.77 13.70
N VAL A 423 11.37 -10.68 12.38
CA VAL A 423 10.28 -11.36 11.65
C VAL A 423 10.41 -12.89 11.74
N VAL A 424 11.61 -13.43 11.56
CA VAL A 424 11.85 -14.88 11.64
C VAL A 424 11.60 -15.41 13.05
N LEU A 425 12.02 -14.68 14.08
CA LEU A 425 11.77 -15.04 15.48
C LEU A 425 10.28 -15.01 15.82
N HIS A 426 9.54 -14.01 15.32
CA HIS A 426 8.09 -13.96 15.46
C HIS A 426 7.44 -15.18 14.82
N ASN A 427 7.77 -15.48 13.56
CA ASN A 427 7.24 -16.66 12.85
C ASN A 427 7.59 -18.00 13.54
N LEU A 428 8.80 -18.11 14.12
CA LEU A 428 9.17 -19.27 14.95
C LEU A 428 8.29 -19.36 16.20
N GLY A 429 8.05 -18.23 16.86
CA GLY A 429 7.14 -18.10 17.99
C GLY A 429 5.76 -18.65 17.68
N ASP A 430 5.15 -18.18 16.59
CA ASP A 430 3.82 -18.61 16.15
C ASP A 430 3.80 -20.10 15.75
N ALA A 431 4.82 -20.59 15.03
CA ALA A 431 4.92 -22.02 14.68
C ALA A 431 5.03 -22.93 15.93
N TYR A 432 5.81 -22.53 16.95
CA TYR A 432 5.88 -23.26 18.22
C TYR A 432 4.60 -23.15 19.04
N TYR A 433 3.91 -22.01 19.01
CA TYR A 433 2.61 -21.81 19.63
C TYR A 433 1.58 -22.79 19.04
N ASN A 434 1.53 -22.94 17.71
CA ASN A 434 0.62 -23.86 17.04
C ASN A 434 0.94 -25.35 17.31
N LEU A 435 2.20 -25.68 17.61
CA LEU A 435 2.60 -26.99 18.15
C LEU A 435 2.29 -27.17 19.65
N LYS A 436 1.64 -26.19 20.30
CA LYS A 436 1.35 -26.15 21.73
C LYS A 436 2.59 -26.20 22.62
N ARG A 437 3.73 -25.74 22.10
CA ARG A 437 5.00 -25.60 22.82
C ARG A 437 5.16 -24.15 23.28
N TYR A 438 4.28 -23.75 24.20
CA TYR A 438 4.14 -22.35 24.62
C TYR A 438 5.42 -21.79 25.27
N ASP A 439 6.19 -22.64 25.97
CA ASP A 439 7.49 -22.29 26.55
C ASP A 439 8.48 -21.77 25.49
N LYS A 440 8.59 -22.49 24.36
CA LYS A 440 9.43 -22.10 23.24
C LYS A 440 8.87 -20.91 22.49
N ALA A 441 7.54 -20.87 22.32
CA ALA A 441 6.88 -19.77 21.64
C ALA A 441 7.19 -18.44 22.34
N ILE A 442 6.98 -18.37 23.65
CA ILE A 442 7.27 -17.20 24.48
C ILE A 442 8.74 -16.79 24.34
N ALA A 443 9.68 -17.73 24.47
CA ALA A 443 11.11 -17.43 24.37
C ALA A 443 11.54 -16.82 23.02
N TYR A 444 10.92 -17.22 21.91
CA TYR A 444 11.17 -16.62 20.60
C TYR A 444 10.48 -15.27 20.42
N LEU A 445 9.24 -15.14 20.89
CA LEU A 445 8.48 -13.90 20.81
C LEU A 445 9.08 -12.78 21.70
N GLU A 446 9.63 -13.12 22.86
CA GLU A 446 10.37 -12.17 23.72
C GLU A 446 11.63 -11.63 23.03
N GLN A 447 12.34 -12.48 22.29
CA GLN A 447 13.45 -12.02 21.46
C GLN A 447 12.94 -11.11 20.33
N ALA A 448 11.86 -11.50 19.65
CA ALA A 448 11.28 -10.71 18.57
C ALA A 448 10.84 -9.31 19.05
N VAL A 449 10.14 -9.18 20.18
CA VAL A 449 9.69 -7.87 20.68
C VAL A 449 10.88 -6.97 21.06
N ALA A 450 11.96 -7.54 21.60
CA ALA A 450 13.17 -6.79 21.88
C ALA A 450 13.81 -6.23 20.59
N ILE A 451 13.82 -7.01 19.52
CA ILE A 451 14.31 -6.57 18.20
C ILE A 451 13.43 -5.46 17.63
N HIS A 452 12.11 -5.63 17.62
CA HIS A 452 11.19 -4.63 17.07
C HIS A 452 11.30 -3.29 17.83
N ARG A 453 11.50 -3.33 19.15
CA ARG A 453 11.84 -2.13 19.95
C ARG A 453 13.17 -1.50 19.54
N GLU A 454 14.21 -2.31 19.34
CA GLU A 454 15.54 -1.86 18.92
C GLU A 454 15.49 -1.14 17.56
N VAL A 455 14.78 -1.71 16.58
CA VAL A 455 14.63 -1.13 15.24
C VAL A 455 13.51 -0.09 15.15
N LYS A 456 12.83 0.20 16.27
CA LYS A 456 11.69 1.13 16.39
C LYS A 456 10.51 0.80 15.47
N ASP A 457 10.29 -0.47 15.19
CA ASP A 457 9.14 -0.97 14.45
C ASP A 457 7.96 -1.15 15.41
N ARG A 458 7.21 -0.06 15.62
CA ARG A 458 6.08 0.00 16.55
C ARG A 458 4.90 -0.86 16.09
N ASP A 459 4.64 -0.91 14.80
CA ASP A 459 3.58 -1.76 14.25
C ASP A 459 3.89 -3.23 14.55
N GLY A 460 5.08 -3.70 14.17
CA GLY A 460 5.53 -5.05 14.47
C GLY A 460 5.53 -5.39 15.97
N GLU A 461 5.88 -4.42 16.83
CA GLU A 461 5.81 -4.58 18.29
C GLU A 461 4.39 -4.96 18.76
N THR A 462 3.34 -4.36 18.20
CA THR A 462 1.95 -4.68 18.58
C THR A 462 1.55 -6.12 18.24
N TYR A 463 1.93 -6.61 17.05
CA TYR A 463 1.62 -7.97 16.62
C TYR A 463 2.29 -9.01 17.52
N ILE A 464 3.55 -8.78 17.88
CA ILE A 464 4.31 -9.70 18.72
C ILE A 464 3.77 -9.70 20.16
N LEU A 465 3.37 -8.54 20.68
CA LEU A 465 2.73 -8.44 22.01
C LEU A 465 1.38 -9.19 22.05
N TYR A 466 0.61 -9.16 20.96
CA TYR A 466 -0.60 -9.98 20.82
C TYR A 466 -0.28 -11.48 20.82
N SER A 467 0.72 -11.93 20.04
CA SER A 467 1.16 -13.34 20.05
C SER A 467 1.69 -13.78 21.42
N LEU A 468 2.45 -12.93 22.13
CA LEU A 468 2.89 -13.18 23.50
C LEU A 468 1.70 -13.34 24.44
N ALA A 469 0.72 -12.43 24.37
CA ALA A 469 -0.46 -12.49 25.21
C ALA A 469 -1.24 -13.80 25.02
N ARG A 470 -1.37 -14.28 23.78
CA ARG A 470 -1.98 -15.58 23.49
C ARG A 470 -1.19 -16.76 24.05
N ALA A 471 0.14 -16.76 23.86
CA ALA A 471 0.99 -17.83 24.34
C ALA A 471 1.00 -17.91 25.88
N GLU A 472 1.11 -16.77 26.56
CA GLU A 472 1.04 -16.67 28.03
C GLU A 472 -0.33 -17.07 28.56
N ARG A 473 -1.42 -16.70 27.87
CA ARG A 473 -2.79 -17.13 28.23
C ARG A 473 -2.90 -18.65 28.22
N ASP A 474 -2.42 -19.30 27.17
CA ASP A 474 -2.54 -20.75 26.99
C ASP A 474 -1.57 -21.53 27.89
N MET A 475 -0.47 -20.89 28.30
CA MET A 475 0.42 -21.36 29.38
C MET A 475 -0.22 -21.20 30.79
N GLY A 476 -1.29 -20.41 30.91
CA GLY A 476 -2.03 -20.15 32.16
C GLY A 476 -1.59 -18.89 32.93
N ASN A 477 -0.67 -18.09 32.37
CA ASN A 477 -0.15 -16.88 33.00
C ASN A 477 -0.98 -15.64 32.63
N LEU A 478 -2.22 -15.61 33.13
CA LEU A 478 -3.18 -14.54 32.81
C LEU A 478 -2.66 -13.12 33.13
N PRO A 479 -1.92 -12.85 34.23
CA PRO A 479 -1.38 -11.52 34.49
C PRO A 479 -0.37 -11.04 33.45
N ALA A 480 0.56 -11.90 33.02
CA ALA A 480 1.53 -11.54 31.98
C ALA A 480 0.84 -11.33 30.63
N ALA A 481 -0.10 -12.22 30.27
CA ALA A 481 -0.90 -12.08 29.07
C ALA A 481 -1.63 -10.73 29.02
N ARG A 482 -2.22 -10.32 30.15
CA ARG A 482 -2.89 -9.03 30.30
C ARG A 482 -1.92 -7.85 30.16
N ALA A 483 -0.74 -7.92 30.76
CA ALA A 483 0.25 -6.87 30.64
C ALA A 483 0.68 -6.65 29.17
N HIS A 484 0.93 -7.73 28.42
CA HIS A 484 1.30 -7.65 27.01
C HIS A 484 0.21 -7.03 26.15
N ILE A 485 -1.06 -7.42 26.35
CA ILE A 485 -2.17 -6.84 25.57
C ILE A 485 -2.41 -5.37 25.91
N GLU A 486 -2.28 -4.98 27.18
CA GLU A 486 -2.34 -3.59 27.60
C GLU A 486 -1.25 -2.74 26.95
N ASP A 487 -0.02 -3.24 26.89
CA ASP A 487 1.10 -2.55 26.24
C ASP A 487 0.91 -2.44 24.72
N GLY A 488 0.44 -3.51 24.06
CA GLY A 488 0.13 -3.48 22.62
C GLY A 488 -0.97 -2.48 22.28
N LEU A 489 -2.02 -2.41 23.10
CA LEU A 489 -3.11 -1.45 22.93
C LEU A 489 -2.66 0.00 23.18
N LYS A 490 -1.74 0.26 24.13
CA LYS A 490 -1.17 1.61 24.32
C LYS A 490 -0.42 2.08 23.07
N ILE A 491 0.40 1.22 22.49
CA ILE A 491 1.14 1.54 21.25
C ILE A 491 0.16 1.78 20.10
N THR A 492 -0.84 0.90 19.96
CA THR A 492 -1.91 1.04 18.97
C THR A 492 -2.63 2.39 19.05
N GLU A 493 -2.96 2.88 20.25
CA GLU A 493 -3.57 4.21 20.38
C GLU A 493 -2.58 5.34 20.02
N SER A 494 -1.29 5.18 20.30
CA SER A 494 -0.27 6.18 19.94
C SER A 494 -0.03 6.28 18.44
N LEU A 495 -0.15 5.17 17.72
CA LEU A 495 0.03 5.13 16.26
C LEU A 495 -1.14 5.78 15.50
N ARG A 496 -2.26 6.03 16.17
CA ARG A 496 -3.50 6.50 15.57
C ARG A 496 -3.40 7.90 14.94
N SER A 497 -2.51 8.76 15.41
CA SER A 497 -2.30 10.09 14.81
C SER A 497 -1.66 10.04 13.42
N ASP A 498 -1.05 8.90 13.04
CA ASP A 498 -0.06 8.84 11.95
C ASP A 498 -0.51 7.97 10.76
N ILE A 499 -1.69 7.31 10.81
CA ILE A 499 -2.09 6.29 9.81
C ILE A 499 -2.95 6.88 8.67
N PHE A 500 -2.34 7.03 7.48
CA PHE A 500 -2.97 7.61 6.27
C PHE A 500 -3.28 6.63 5.11
N SER A 501 -2.95 5.33 5.16
CA SER A 501 -3.27 4.42 4.04
C SER A 501 -4.45 3.44 4.33
N PRO A 502 -5.42 3.30 3.41
CA PRO A 502 -6.59 2.42 3.57
C PRO A 502 -6.27 0.92 3.73
N GLU A 503 -5.28 0.37 3.03
CA GLU A 503 -5.00 -1.08 3.10
C GLU A 503 -4.27 -1.49 4.36
N SER A 504 -3.40 -0.63 4.91
CA SER A 504 -2.78 -0.86 6.23
C SER A 504 -3.83 -0.76 7.34
N ARG A 505 -4.92 -0.01 7.10
CA ARG A 505 -6.00 0.20 8.06
C ARG A 505 -6.85 -1.04 8.26
N ALA A 506 -7.22 -1.81 7.23
CA ALA A 506 -8.06 -3.00 7.40
C ALA A 506 -7.40 -4.10 8.26
N SER A 507 -6.14 -4.45 7.98
CA SER A 507 -5.37 -5.41 8.78
C SER A 507 -5.07 -4.88 10.18
N PHE A 508 -4.84 -3.57 10.32
CA PHE A 508 -4.71 -2.91 11.62
C PHE A 508 -6.02 -3.01 12.42
N LEU A 509 -7.16 -2.68 11.83
CA LEU A 509 -8.49 -2.74 12.46
C LEU A 509 -8.86 -4.16 12.91
N ALA A 510 -8.58 -5.16 12.08
CA ALA A 510 -8.79 -6.56 12.46
C ALA A 510 -7.91 -6.97 13.66
N ASN A 511 -6.63 -6.60 13.65
CA ASN A 511 -5.72 -6.89 14.76
C ASN A 511 -6.15 -6.21 16.06
N VAL A 512 -6.57 -4.96 15.96
CA VAL A 512 -7.11 -4.17 17.07
C VAL A 512 -8.32 -4.86 17.68
N GLN A 513 -9.27 -5.28 16.84
CA GLN A 513 -10.47 -5.99 17.29
C GLN A 513 -10.09 -7.28 18.03
N ASN A 514 -9.19 -8.08 17.46
CA ASN A 514 -8.69 -9.30 18.10
C ASN A 514 -8.03 -9.01 19.45
N SER A 515 -7.31 -7.90 19.56
CA SER A 515 -6.64 -7.48 20.79
C SER A 515 -7.64 -7.11 21.89
N TYR A 516 -8.69 -6.35 21.56
CA TYR A 516 -9.76 -6.03 22.51
C TYR A 516 -10.56 -7.27 22.93
N GLN A 517 -10.87 -8.18 22.00
CA GLN A 517 -11.53 -9.45 22.32
C GLN A 517 -10.69 -10.31 23.26
N LEU A 518 -9.39 -10.45 23.00
CA LEU A 518 -8.47 -11.17 23.88
C LEU A 518 -8.38 -10.49 25.25
N TYR A 519 -8.34 -9.16 25.31
CA TYR A 519 -8.26 -8.44 26.57
C TYR A 519 -9.53 -8.65 27.42
N THR A 520 -10.71 -8.57 26.82
CA THR A 520 -11.99 -8.89 27.46
C THR A 520 -12.01 -10.31 28.00
N ASP A 521 -11.57 -11.30 27.21
CA ASP A 521 -11.51 -12.71 27.64
C ASP A 521 -10.55 -12.90 28.83
N LEU A 522 -9.38 -12.25 28.80
CA LEU A 522 -8.40 -12.30 29.89
C LEU A 522 -8.98 -11.74 31.19
N LEU A 523 -9.67 -10.60 31.13
CA LEU A 523 -10.34 -9.98 32.27
C LEU A 523 -11.45 -10.90 32.83
N MET A 524 -12.26 -11.50 31.97
CA MET A 524 -13.34 -12.40 32.40
C MET A 524 -12.80 -13.71 33.00
N ARG A 525 -11.69 -14.25 32.50
CA ARG A 525 -10.99 -15.39 33.15
C ARG A 525 -10.44 -15.02 34.52
N GLN A 526 -9.87 -13.82 34.67
CA GLN A 526 -9.42 -13.31 35.96
C GLN A 526 -10.58 -13.06 36.92
N HIS A 527 -11.71 -12.54 36.43
CA HIS A 527 -12.94 -12.38 37.23
C HIS A 527 -13.43 -13.72 37.75
N ARG A 528 -13.44 -14.76 36.90
CA ARG A 528 -13.83 -16.12 37.33
C ARG A 528 -12.92 -16.67 38.43
N ALA A 529 -11.62 -16.34 38.38
CA ALA A 529 -10.66 -16.75 39.41
C ALA A 529 -10.82 -15.94 40.72
N ASP A 530 -11.10 -14.64 40.60
CA ASP A 530 -11.27 -13.73 41.74
C ASP A 530 -12.34 -12.66 41.44
N PRO A 531 -13.62 -12.95 41.75
CA PRO A 531 -14.73 -12.04 41.45
C PRO A 531 -14.67 -10.72 42.22
N THR A 532 -13.90 -10.65 43.32
CA THR A 532 -13.86 -9.50 44.22
C THR A 532 -13.07 -8.31 43.65
N LYS A 533 -12.25 -8.55 42.62
CA LYS A 533 -11.37 -7.55 42.00
C LYS A 533 -12.05 -6.69 40.93
N GLY A 534 -13.33 -6.94 40.61
CA GLY A 534 -14.09 -6.12 39.67
C GLY A 534 -13.60 -6.20 38.22
N PHE A 535 -12.98 -7.31 37.82
CA PHE A 535 -12.49 -7.49 36.45
C PHE A 535 -13.62 -7.55 35.40
N ASP A 536 -14.83 -7.94 35.78
CA ASP A 536 -16.01 -7.90 34.92
C ASP A 536 -16.46 -6.46 34.61
N ALA A 537 -16.38 -5.56 35.59
CA ALA A 537 -16.59 -4.13 35.36
C ALA A 537 -15.56 -3.56 34.37
N LEU A 538 -14.28 -3.93 34.54
CA LEU A 538 -13.23 -3.55 33.60
C LEU A 538 -13.47 -4.14 32.20
N ALA A 539 -14.00 -5.36 32.09
CA ALA A 539 -14.30 -5.98 30.81
C ALA A 539 -15.41 -5.24 30.05
N VAL A 540 -16.45 -4.76 30.75
CA VAL A 540 -17.46 -3.86 30.17
C VAL A 540 -16.82 -2.57 29.65
N GLU A 541 -15.93 -1.95 30.43
CA GLU A 541 -15.22 -0.73 30.01
C GLU A 541 -14.38 -0.94 28.75
N VAL A 542 -13.73 -2.11 28.64
CA VAL A 542 -12.95 -2.50 27.46
C VAL A 542 -13.84 -2.74 26.24
N SER A 543 -15.00 -3.38 26.41
CA SER A 543 -16.01 -3.56 25.36
C SER A 543 -16.52 -2.21 24.83
N GLU A 544 -16.88 -1.30 25.72
CA GLU A 544 -17.32 0.05 25.35
C GLU A 544 -16.21 0.85 24.64
N ARG A 545 -14.94 0.66 25.05
CA ARG A 545 -13.78 1.25 24.36
C ARG A 545 -13.64 0.77 22.93
N GLN A 546 -13.77 -0.54 22.72
CA GLN A 546 -13.73 -1.15 21.39
C GLN A 546 -14.85 -0.58 20.50
N ARG A 547 -16.07 -0.46 21.03
CA ARG A 547 -17.24 0.04 20.27
C ARG A 547 -17.12 1.50 19.89
N ALA A 548 -16.67 2.32 20.83
CA ALA A 548 -16.44 3.73 20.57
C ALA A 548 -15.38 3.92 19.47
N ARG A 549 -14.39 3.03 19.42
CA ARG A 549 -13.41 2.97 18.34
C ARG A 549 -14.02 2.56 17.00
N SER A 550 -14.74 1.45 16.94
CA SER A 550 -15.38 1.00 15.68
C SER A 550 -16.35 2.03 15.10
N LEU A 551 -17.09 2.75 15.93
CA LEU A 551 -17.97 3.83 15.48
C LEU A 551 -17.18 4.99 14.86
N LEU A 552 -16.06 5.36 15.45
CA LEU A 552 -15.24 6.44 14.95
C LEU A 552 -14.57 6.09 13.62
N ASP A 553 -14.13 4.84 13.48
CA ASP A 553 -13.59 4.33 12.23
C ASP A 553 -14.66 4.41 11.12
N LEU A 554 -15.90 3.97 11.39
CA LEU A 554 -17.04 4.10 10.48
C LEU A 554 -17.38 5.56 10.12
N LEU A 555 -17.38 6.47 11.10
CA LEU A 555 -17.66 7.89 10.86
C LEU A 555 -16.55 8.54 10.01
N THR A 556 -15.31 8.12 10.19
CA THR A 556 -14.18 8.55 9.35
C THR A 556 -14.32 8.00 7.92
N GLU A 557 -14.72 6.74 7.77
CA GLU A 557 -14.92 6.09 6.46
C GLU A 557 -16.09 6.68 5.66
N SER A 558 -17.16 7.09 6.33
CA SER A 558 -18.32 7.73 5.68
C SER A 558 -18.03 9.12 5.13
N GLY A 559 -16.81 9.66 5.34
CA GLY A 559 -16.45 11.02 4.93
C GLY A 559 -17.25 12.10 5.67
N THR A 560 -17.85 11.75 6.82
CA THR A 560 -18.57 12.72 7.64
C THR A 560 -17.58 13.80 8.07
N ASP A 561 -17.91 15.06 7.78
CA ASP A 561 -17.08 16.20 8.23
C ASP A 561 -17.20 16.36 9.74
N LEU A 562 -16.33 15.65 10.46
CA LEU A 562 -16.23 15.65 11.92
C LEU A 562 -15.80 17.02 12.48
N ARG A 563 -15.37 17.96 11.62
CA ARG A 563 -14.82 19.27 12.00
C ARG A 563 -15.84 20.41 11.86
N GLN A 564 -17.10 20.11 11.54
CA GLN A 564 -18.16 21.13 11.49
C GLN A 564 -18.27 21.92 12.80
N GLY A 565 -18.26 23.26 12.69
CA GLY A 565 -18.39 24.17 13.83
C GLY A 565 -17.10 24.49 14.60
N ILE A 566 -15.96 23.89 14.24
CA ILE A 566 -14.66 24.26 14.80
C ILE A 566 -14.14 25.52 14.08
N ALA A 567 -13.61 26.48 14.83
CA ALA A 567 -13.05 27.70 14.25
C ALA A 567 -11.90 27.35 13.27
N PRO A 568 -11.93 27.83 12.00
CA PRO A 568 -10.91 27.50 11.01
C PRO A 568 -9.48 27.78 11.47
N ALA A 569 -9.27 28.85 12.26
CA ALA A 569 -7.97 29.21 12.81
C ALA A 569 -7.40 28.17 13.80
N LEU A 570 -8.25 27.40 14.50
CA LEU A 570 -7.79 26.33 15.39
C LEU A 570 -7.34 25.10 14.59
N ILE A 571 -8.07 24.79 13.51
CA ILE A 571 -7.71 23.72 12.58
C ILE A 571 -6.40 24.06 11.89
N GLU A 572 -6.30 25.27 11.32
CA GLU A 572 -5.09 25.77 10.66
C GLU A 572 -3.89 25.77 11.62
N ARG A 573 -4.10 26.11 12.90
CA ARG A 573 -3.04 26.07 13.91
C ARG A 573 -2.57 24.64 14.22
N GLU A 574 -3.48 23.67 14.32
CA GLU A 574 -3.15 22.26 14.54
C GLU A 574 -2.41 21.66 13.34
N GLU A 575 -2.88 21.94 12.12
CA GLU A 575 -2.21 21.52 10.87
C GLU A 575 -0.83 22.16 10.72
N THR A 576 -0.69 23.45 11.09
CA THR A 576 0.60 24.14 11.09
C THR A 576 1.56 23.53 12.11
N LEU A 577 1.08 23.22 13.32
CA LEU A 577 1.91 22.59 14.36
C LEU A 577 2.32 21.16 13.97
N ALA A 578 1.42 20.39 13.35
CA ALA A 578 1.75 19.07 12.81
C ALA A 578 2.83 19.15 11.73
N LYS A 579 2.72 20.15 10.84
CA LYS A 579 3.73 20.42 9.82
C LYS A 579 5.07 20.84 10.43
N GLU A 580 5.07 21.76 11.40
CA GLU A 580 6.28 22.20 12.10
C GLU A 580 6.94 21.06 12.88
N LEU A 581 6.16 20.16 13.50
CA LEU A 581 6.66 18.96 14.15
C LEU A 581 7.36 18.04 13.16
N ASN A 582 6.74 17.79 12.01
CA ASN A 582 7.32 16.98 10.96
C ASN A 582 8.63 17.61 10.43
N ASP A 583 8.62 18.92 10.16
CA ASP A 583 9.79 19.66 9.70
C ASP A 583 10.93 19.63 10.74
N LYS A 584 10.61 19.73 12.04
CA LYS A 584 11.60 19.68 13.14
C LYS A 584 12.11 18.27 13.39
N ALA A 585 11.28 17.24 13.32
CA ALA A 585 11.71 15.84 13.34
C ALA A 585 12.64 15.52 12.16
N GLN A 586 12.38 16.13 11.01
CA GLN A 586 13.24 16.07 9.84
C GLN A 586 14.56 16.83 10.04
N GLN A 587 14.56 17.98 10.73
CA GLN A 587 15.79 18.68 11.11
C GLN A 587 16.61 17.89 12.15
N LEU A 588 15.95 17.21 13.09
CA LEU A 588 16.61 16.38 14.10
C LEU A 588 17.35 15.19 13.49
N THR A 589 16.77 14.57 12.46
CA THR A 589 17.40 13.48 11.71
C THR A 589 18.61 13.96 10.88
N GLN A 590 18.68 15.25 10.55
CA GLN A 590 19.79 15.88 9.81
C GLN A 590 20.86 16.51 10.72
N ALA A 591 20.63 16.59 12.03
CA ALA A 591 21.50 17.31 12.95
C ALA A 591 22.79 16.52 13.28
N ALA A 592 23.94 17.06 12.87
CA ALA A 592 25.25 16.42 13.06
C ALA A 592 25.92 16.77 14.41
N LYS A 593 25.54 17.88 15.05
CA LYS A 593 26.16 18.37 16.29
C LYS A 593 25.32 18.02 17.53
N PRO A 594 25.91 17.49 18.62
CA PRO A 594 25.17 17.12 19.83
C PRO A 594 24.32 18.25 20.44
N GLU A 595 24.81 19.49 20.37
CA GLU A 595 24.11 20.67 20.88
C GLU A 595 22.89 21.02 20.03
N GLN A 596 22.97 20.88 18.70
CA GLN A 596 21.81 21.04 17.80
C GLN A 596 20.79 19.93 18.00
N VAL A 597 21.23 18.68 18.16
CA VAL A 597 20.35 17.55 18.48
C VAL A 597 19.61 17.80 19.80
N ALA A 598 20.31 18.28 20.83
CA ALA A 598 19.69 18.60 22.12
C ALA A 598 18.71 19.78 22.03
N ALA A 599 19.04 20.82 21.26
CA ALA A 599 18.15 21.95 21.02
C ALA A 599 16.90 21.55 20.24
N LEU A 600 17.06 20.81 19.13
CA LEU A 600 15.94 20.33 18.31
C LEU A 600 15.05 19.35 19.08
N LYS A 601 15.60 18.50 19.95
CA LYS A 601 14.79 17.67 20.85
C LYS A 601 13.94 18.51 21.79
N ARG A 602 14.47 19.59 22.36
CA ARG A 602 13.68 20.50 23.21
C ARG A 602 12.61 21.22 22.40
N GLU A 603 12.93 21.67 21.19
CA GLU A 603 11.96 22.32 20.29
C GLU A 603 10.85 21.36 19.86
N ILE A 604 11.17 20.12 19.51
CA ILE A 604 10.19 19.07 19.21
C ILE A 604 9.31 18.80 20.43
N SER A 605 9.89 18.60 21.61
CA SER A 605 9.09 18.42 22.82
C SER A 605 8.22 19.63 23.15
N GLN A 606 8.67 20.85 22.84
CA GLN A 606 7.85 22.05 23.00
C GLN A 606 6.68 22.05 22.01
N LEU A 607 6.93 21.71 20.74
CA LEU A 607 5.93 21.63 19.69
C LEU A 607 4.94 20.48 19.92
N GLU A 608 5.38 19.35 20.47
CA GLU A 608 4.52 18.23 20.87
C GLU A 608 3.53 18.71 21.94
N ASN A 609 4.02 19.44 22.96
CA ASN A 609 3.16 20.04 23.98
C ASN A 609 2.21 21.12 23.41
N ASP A 610 2.64 21.88 22.40
CA ASP A 610 1.81 22.90 21.77
C ASP A 610 0.76 22.29 20.84
N TYR A 611 1.12 21.21 20.14
CA TYR A 611 0.22 20.39 19.33
C TYR A 611 -0.83 19.71 20.22
N GLU A 612 -0.43 19.11 21.33
CA GLU A 612 -1.36 18.56 22.33
C GLU A 612 -2.29 19.65 22.90
N ARG A 613 -1.77 20.87 23.14
CA ARG A 613 -2.59 22.01 23.58
C ARG A 613 -3.57 22.47 22.49
N ALA A 614 -3.16 22.50 21.23
CA ALA A 614 -4.02 22.84 20.10
C ALA A 614 -5.13 21.80 19.92
N GLN A 615 -4.80 20.51 19.95
CA GLN A 615 -5.79 19.44 19.97
C GLN A 615 -6.72 19.57 21.18
N THR A 616 -6.22 19.91 22.37
CA THR A 616 -7.05 20.16 23.57
C THR A 616 -7.97 21.36 23.40
N ALA A 617 -7.52 22.41 22.74
CA ALA A 617 -8.33 23.58 22.42
C ALA A 617 -9.42 23.25 21.39
N ILE A 618 -9.10 22.47 20.35
CA ILE A 618 -10.07 21.95 19.37
C ILE A 618 -11.13 21.11 20.07
N ARG A 619 -10.70 20.20 20.96
CA ARG A 619 -11.61 19.39 21.80
C ARG A 619 -12.51 20.27 22.68
N LYS A 620 -11.97 21.32 23.29
CA LYS A 620 -12.76 22.25 24.11
C LYS A 620 -13.74 23.09 23.26
N ALA A 621 -13.37 23.42 22.03
CA ALA A 621 -14.15 24.26 21.12
C ALA A 621 -15.30 23.49 20.44
N SER A 622 -15.17 22.18 20.24
CA SER A 622 -16.24 21.32 19.72
C SER A 622 -16.47 20.12 20.64
N PRO A 623 -17.51 20.17 21.49
CA PRO A 623 -17.93 19.05 22.31
C PRO A 623 -18.26 17.79 21.49
N GLN A 624 -18.73 17.96 20.25
CA GLN A 624 -19.04 16.85 19.34
C GLN A 624 -17.76 16.19 18.80
N TYR A 625 -16.76 16.99 18.41
CA TYR A 625 -15.44 16.48 18.01
C TYR A 625 -14.70 15.83 19.19
N ALA A 626 -14.77 16.41 20.39
CA ALA A 626 -14.20 15.82 21.60
C ALA A 626 -14.89 14.51 22.00
N ALA A 627 -16.22 14.48 21.94
CA ALA A 627 -17.01 13.28 22.24
C ALA A 627 -16.68 12.13 21.27
N LEU A 628 -16.32 12.42 20.02
CA LEU A 628 -16.00 11.41 19.01
C LEU A 628 -14.52 11.01 19.01
N THR A 629 -13.59 11.96 19.20
CA THR A 629 -12.14 11.68 19.14
C THR A 629 -11.53 11.23 20.47
N GLN A 630 -12.17 11.56 21.59
CA GLN A 630 -11.81 11.15 22.95
C GLN A 630 -13.05 10.69 23.72
N THR A 631 -13.78 9.72 23.19
CA THR A 631 -14.59 8.88 24.06
C THR A 631 -13.64 8.26 25.09
N GLN A 632 -13.59 8.81 26.31
CA GLN A 632 -13.44 7.94 27.45
C GLN A 632 -14.77 7.19 27.51
N PRO A 633 -14.84 5.92 27.03
CA PRO A 633 -16.05 5.13 27.17
C PRO A 633 -16.49 5.18 28.63
N LEU A 634 -17.80 5.23 28.86
CA LEU A 634 -18.33 5.35 30.20
C LEU A 634 -17.82 4.21 31.06
N LYS A 635 -17.34 4.55 32.26
CA LYS A 635 -17.08 3.55 33.30
C LYS A 635 -18.39 2.91 33.72
N LEU A 636 -18.32 1.72 34.32
CA LEU A 636 -19.53 1.02 34.77
C LEU A 636 -20.46 1.93 35.59
N LYS A 637 -19.91 2.70 36.54
CA LYS A 637 -20.70 3.61 37.37
C LYS A 637 -21.43 4.70 36.59
N GLU A 638 -20.82 5.19 35.51
CA GLU A 638 -21.42 6.20 34.65
C GLU A 638 -22.48 5.58 33.75
N ILE A 639 -22.27 4.35 33.27
CA ILE A 639 -23.32 3.56 32.58
C ILE A 639 -24.52 3.37 33.50
N GLN A 640 -24.31 2.97 34.75
CA GLN A 640 -25.38 2.76 35.74
C GLN A 640 -26.19 4.05 36.00
N GLN A 641 -25.54 5.22 35.97
CA GLN A 641 -26.22 6.52 36.12
C GLN A 641 -27.10 6.88 34.92
N GLN A 642 -26.89 6.26 33.76
CA GLN A 642 -27.78 6.40 32.60
C GLN A 642 -28.99 5.47 32.66
N LEU A 643 -29.13 4.61 33.65
CA LEU A 643 -30.27 3.70 33.75
C LEU A 643 -31.30 4.23 34.76
N ASP A 644 -32.57 3.89 34.55
CA ASP A 644 -33.62 4.03 35.56
C ASP A 644 -33.91 2.68 36.23
N ALA A 645 -34.74 2.67 37.28
CA ALA A 645 -35.04 1.46 38.04
C ALA A 645 -35.75 0.37 37.21
N ASP A 646 -36.43 0.76 36.14
CA ASP A 646 -37.22 -0.12 35.27
C ASP A 646 -36.43 -0.57 34.03
N THR A 647 -35.15 -0.18 33.91
CA THR A 647 -34.29 -0.54 32.77
C THR A 647 -33.31 -1.66 33.15
N LEU A 648 -33.13 -2.61 32.24
CA LEU A 648 -32.07 -3.62 32.23
C LEU A 648 -31.27 -3.45 30.94
N LEU A 649 -29.98 -3.16 31.06
CA LEU A 649 -29.06 -3.13 29.93
C LEU A 649 -28.40 -4.50 29.78
N LEU A 650 -28.48 -5.08 28.58
CA LEU A 650 -27.86 -6.33 28.18
C LEU A 650 -26.78 -6.02 27.16
N GLU A 651 -25.51 -6.13 27.57
CA GLU A 651 -24.36 -5.92 26.70
C GLU A 651 -23.68 -7.24 26.36
N TYR A 652 -23.44 -7.45 25.07
CA TYR A 652 -22.81 -8.66 24.54
C TYR A 652 -21.37 -8.38 24.11
N ALA A 653 -20.47 -9.35 24.29
CA ALA A 653 -19.15 -9.36 23.67
C ALA A 653 -18.87 -10.75 23.10
N LEU A 654 -18.78 -10.86 21.77
CA LEU A 654 -18.51 -12.12 21.08
C LEU A 654 -17.00 -12.34 20.97
N GLY A 655 -16.52 -13.43 21.57
CA GLY A 655 -15.11 -13.80 21.56
C GLY A 655 -14.84 -15.15 20.88
N GLU A 656 -13.57 -15.40 20.55
CA GLU A 656 -13.13 -16.57 19.81
C GLU A 656 -13.41 -17.90 20.55
N GLU A 657 -13.02 -17.97 21.83
CA GLU A 657 -13.20 -19.18 22.65
C GLU A 657 -14.49 -19.19 23.45
N ARG A 658 -14.98 -18.01 23.83
CA ARG A 658 -16.14 -17.77 24.70
C ARG A 658 -16.70 -16.39 24.38
N SER A 659 -17.99 -16.22 24.62
CA SER A 659 -18.62 -14.90 24.56
C SER A 659 -19.15 -14.51 25.93
N TYR A 660 -19.53 -13.26 26.10
CA TYR A 660 -19.96 -12.74 27.40
C TYR A 660 -21.26 -11.94 27.25
N LEU A 661 -22.08 -12.00 28.28
CA LEU A 661 -23.26 -11.15 28.47
C LEU A 661 -23.15 -10.48 29.83
N TRP A 662 -23.30 -9.17 29.86
CA TRP A 662 -23.43 -8.38 31.07
C TRP A 662 -24.85 -7.84 31.21
N ALA A 663 -25.48 -8.17 32.33
CA ALA A 663 -26.77 -7.65 32.75
C ALA A 663 -26.55 -6.52 33.77
N ILE A 664 -26.84 -5.28 33.36
CA ILE A 664 -26.52 -4.06 34.10
C ILE A 664 -27.82 -3.34 34.49
N THR A 665 -27.92 -2.99 35.77
CA THR A 665 -28.96 -2.11 36.31
C THR A 665 -28.31 -0.91 37.00
N THR A 666 -29.11 0.00 37.55
CA THR A 666 -28.61 1.18 38.30
C THR A 666 -27.69 0.83 39.47
N ASN A 667 -27.73 -0.40 39.98
CA ASN A 667 -26.96 -0.80 41.16
C ASN A 667 -26.32 -2.19 41.08
N SER A 668 -26.57 -2.97 40.03
CA SER A 668 -25.99 -4.32 39.85
C SER A 668 -25.30 -4.49 38.50
N LEU A 669 -24.30 -5.37 38.50
CA LEU A 669 -23.69 -5.97 37.31
C LEU A 669 -23.73 -7.49 37.54
N THR A 670 -24.30 -8.24 36.61
CA THR A 670 -24.22 -9.71 36.60
C THR A 670 -23.63 -10.17 35.29
N SER A 671 -22.63 -11.04 35.36
CA SER A 671 -21.83 -11.47 34.22
C SER A 671 -22.11 -12.93 33.89
N TYR A 672 -22.30 -13.22 32.61
CA TYR A 672 -22.62 -14.55 32.10
C TYR A 672 -21.63 -14.96 31.00
N GLU A 673 -21.18 -16.21 31.07
CA GLU A 673 -20.40 -16.84 30.00
C GLU A 673 -21.37 -17.45 28.98
N LEU A 674 -21.15 -17.14 27.71
CA LEU A 674 -21.89 -17.62 26.56
C LEU A 674 -20.99 -18.50 25.67
N PRO A 675 -21.57 -19.30 24.74
CA PRO A 675 -20.80 -20.08 23.78
C PRO A 675 -19.85 -19.25 22.90
N LYS A 676 -19.01 -19.94 22.12
CA LYS A 676 -18.06 -19.31 21.20
C LYS A 676 -18.78 -18.34 20.26
N GLY A 677 -18.16 -17.20 19.98
CA GLY A 677 -18.73 -16.16 19.12
C GLY A 677 -19.11 -16.69 17.74
N GLU A 678 -18.33 -17.59 17.16
CA GLU A 678 -18.64 -18.21 15.86
C GLU A 678 -19.94 -19.04 15.90
N GLN A 679 -20.22 -19.77 16.99
CA GLN A 679 -21.47 -20.53 17.12
C GLN A 679 -22.69 -19.59 17.20
N ILE A 680 -22.54 -18.50 17.95
CA ILE A 680 -23.58 -17.46 18.06
C ILE A 680 -23.77 -16.77 16.72
N LYS A 681 -22.68 -16.43 16.02
CA LYS A 681 -22.70 -15.82 14.68
C LYS A 681 -23.41 -16.71 13.67
N GLN A 682 -23.11 -18.00 13.62
CA GLN A 682 -23.81 -18.94 12.72
C GLN A 682 -25.31 -19.00 13.02
N SER A 683 -25.68 -19.08 14.31
CA SER A 683 -27.09 -19.07 14.73
C SER A 683 -27.81 -17.76 14.38
N ALA A 684 -27.13 -16.62 14.56
CA ALA A 684 -27.63 -15.30 14.22
C ALA A 684 -27.82 -15.15 12.70
N LEU A 685 -26.81 -15.50 11.90
CA LEU A 685 -26.88 -15.44 10.44
C LEU A 685 -27.96 -16.36 9.89
N GLN A 686 -28.18 -17.55 10.48
CA GLN A 686 -29.29 -18.41 10.13
C GLN A 686 -30.64 -17.72 10.37
N VAL A 687 -30.82 -17.06 11.51
CA VAL A 687 -32.05 -16.28 11.79
C VAL A 687 -32.21 -15.14 10.78
N VAL A 688 -31.15 -14.40 10.46
CA VAL A 688 -31.18 -13.32 9.46
C VAL A 688 -31.55 -13.84 8.07
N GLU A 689 -30.99 -14.97 7.64
CA GLU A 689 -31.30 -15.60 6.36
C GLU A 689 -32.80 -15.98 6.29
N LEU A 690 -33.32 -16.60 7.36
CA LEU A 690 -34.73 -16.99 7.44
C LEU A 690 -35.66 -15.77 7.45
N LEU A 691 -35.30 -14.70 8.18
CA LEU A 691 -36.06 -13.46 8.23
C LEU A 691 -36.10 -12.71 6.89
N THR A 692 -34.98 -12.71 6.18
CA THR A 692 -34.83 -12.00 4.90
C THR A 692 -35.21 -12.87 3.70
N ALA A 693 -35.73 -14.08 3.91
CA ALA A 693 -36.09 -15.00 2.83
C ALA A 693 -37.08 -14.37 1.83
N ARG A 694 -38.01 -13.52 2.28
CA ARG A 694 -38.96 -12.81 1.40
C ARG A 694 -38.29 -11.76 0.51
N SER A 695 -37.33 -11.02 1.05
CA SER A 695 -36.60 -9.95 0.33
C SER A 695 -35.41 -10.47 -0.47
N THR A 696 -34.96 -11.70 -0.21
CA THR A 696 -33.83 -12.32 -0.93
C THR A 696 -34.23 -12.79 -2.33
N ASN A 697 -33.53 -12.29 -3.34
CA ASN A 697 -33.69 -12.68 -4.75
C ASN A 697 -32.59 -13.65 -5.17
N LYS A 698 -32.94 -14.90 -5.51
CA LYS A 698 -31.98 -15.88 -6.05
C LYS A 698 -32.05 -15.92 -7.58
N ARG A 699 -30.90 -15.69 -8.23
CA ARG A 699 -30.79 -15.68 -9.70
C ARG A 699 -31.16 -17.06 -10.26
N GLY A 700 -32.14 -17.11 -11.15
CA GLY A 700 -32.62 -18.35 -11.78
C GLY A 700 -33.70 -19.11 -11.00
N GLU A 701 -34.19 -18.58 -9.88
CA GLU A 701 -35.29 -19.17 -9.09
C GLU A 701 -36.65 -18.90 -9.76
N SER A 702 -37.47 -19.94 -9.95
CA SER A 702 -38.84 -19.81 -10.44
C SER A 702 -39.80 -19.37 -9.32
N ALA A 703 -40.95 -18.79 -9.69
CA ALA A 703 -41.94 -18.32 -8.71
C ALA A 703 -42.42 -19.43 -7.73
N PRO A 704 -42.68 -20.68 -8.15
CA PRO A 704 -43.03 -21.76 -7.21
C PRO A 704 -41.89 -22.11 -6.26
N GLN A 705 -40.64 -22.17 -6.75
CA GLN A 705 -39.46 -22.43 -5.92
C GLN A 705 -39.25 -21.33 -4.88
N ARG A 706 -39.46 -20.06 -5.27
CA ARG A 706 -39.40 -18.92 -4.34
C ARG A 706 -40.46 -19.05 -3.25
N GLN A 707 -41.69 -19.42 -3.61
CA GLN A 707 -42.78 -19.55 -2.66
C GLN A 707 -42.54 -20.72 -1.68
N GLU A 708 -42.05 -21.85 -2.17
CA GLU A 708 -41.66 -22.99 -1.34
C GLU A 708 -40.52 -22.63 -0.37
N ARG A 709 -39.47 -21.96 -0.85
CA ARG A 709 -38.36 -21.49 0.01
C ARG A 709 -38.85 -20.52 1.09
N ILE A 710 -39.73 -19.57 0.75
CA ILE A 710 -40.30 -18.63 1.73
C ILE A 710 -41.13 -19.40 2.77
N ALA A 711 -41.98 -20.33 2.35
CA ALA A 711 -42.80 -21.14 3.27
C ALA A 711 -41.92 -22.01 4.19
N GLN A 712 -40.85 -22.61 3.66
CA GLN A 712 -39.87 -23.35 4.47
C GLN A 712 -39.15 -22.42 5.46
N ALA A 713 -38.74 -21.24 5.03
CA ALA A 713 -38.08 -20.27 5.89
C ALA A 713 -39.00 -19.82 7.05
N GLU A 714 -40.26 -19.54 6.75
CA GLU A 714 -41.29 -19.18 7.74
C GLU A 714 -41.58 -20.31 8.72
N GLY A 715 -41.60 -21.56 8.25
CA GLY A 715 -41.77 -22.74 9.11
C GLY A 715 -40.59 -22.96 10.06
N ASN A 716 -39.36 -22.65 9.61
CA ASN A 716 -38.12 -22.89 10.37
C ASN A 716 -37.76 -21.73 11.31
N LEU A 717 -38.21 -20.50 11.01
CA LEU A 717 -37.86 -19.29 11.77
C LEU A 717 -38.15 -19.39 13.28
N PRO A 718 -39.32 -19.90 13.75
CA PRO A 718 -39.60 -19.97 15.18
C PRO A 718 -38.60 -20.84 15.95
N ALA A 719 -38.20 -21.97 15.39
CA ALA A 719 -37.23 -22.87 16.02
C ALA A 719 -35.83 -22.26 16.07
N ALA A 720 -35.41 -21.59 14.98
CA ALA A 720 -34.14 -20.88 14.93
C ALA A 720 -34.10 -19.70 15.92
N ALA A 721 -35.16 -18.90 15.97
CA ALA A 721 -35.30 -17.78 16.91
C ALA A 721 -35.34 -18.26 18.37
N GLN A 722 -36.00 -19.38 18.66
CA GLN A 722 -36.00 -19.99 19.98
C GLN A 722 -34.60 -20.46 20.39
N SER A 723 -33.89 -21.13 19.50
CA SER A 723 -32.51 -21.58 19.76
C SER A 723 -31.57 -20.41 20.07
N LEU A 724 -31.67 -19.34 19.27
CA LEU A 724 -30.88 -18.13 19.47
C LEU A 724 -31.26 -17.43 20.79
N SER A 725 -32.55 -17.30 21.10
CA SER A 725 -33.01 -16.73 22.37
C SER A 725 -32.52 -17.53 23.58
N GLN A 726 -32.62 -18.85 23.53
CA GLN A 726 -32.13 -19.71 24.61
C GLN A 726 -30.62 -19.53 24.84
N THR A 727 -29.86 -19.29 23.78
CA THR A 727 -28.42 -19.02 23.89
C THR A 727 -28.13 -17.63 24.47
N LEU A 728 -28.87 -16.60 24.04
CA LEU A 728 -28.54 -15.19 24.36
C LEU A 728 -29.21 -14.64 25.62
N LEU A 729 -30.42 -15.10 25.95
CA LEU A 729 -31.28 -14.46 26.95
C LEU A 729 -31.58 -15.37 28.13
N ALA A 730 -31.57 -16.70 27.94
CA ALA A 730 -31.85 -17.63 29.04
C ALA A 730 -30.93 -17.47 30.27
N PRO A 731 -29.62 -17.18 30.12
CA PRO A 731 -28.76 -16.94 31.28
C PRO A 731 -29.24 -15.78 32.17
N ALA A 732 -29.82 -14.74 31.56
CA ALA A 732 -30.35 -13.56 32.25
C ALA A 732 -31.88 -13.58 32.44
N ALA A 733 -32.56 -14.68 32.14
CA ALA A 733 -34.03 -14.76 32.14
C ALA A 733 -34.67 -14.31 33.46
N ALA A 734 -34.05 -14.64 34.59
CA ALA A 734 -34.53 -14.26 35.92
C ALA A 734 -34.50 -12.74 36.17
N GLN A 735 -33.70 -11.98 35.40
CA GLN A 735 -33.57 -10.53 35.53
C GLN A 735 -34.48 -9.74 34.59
N LEU A 736 -35.04 -10.37 33.55
CA LEU A 736 -35.86 -9.69 32.54
C LEU A 736 -37.10 -9.04 33.16
N GLY A 737 -37.88 -9.80 33.93
CA GLY A 737 -39.10 -9.30 34.59
C GLY A 737 -40.05 -8.61 33.61
N ASN A 738 -40.53 -7.41 33.96
CA ASN A 738 -41.26 -6.51 33.03
C ASN A 738 -40.42 -5.26 32.70
N LYS A 739 -39.08 -5.36 32.76
CA LYS A 739 -38.19 -4.22 32.56
C LYS A 739 -38.10 -3.82 31.09
N ARG A 740 -37.78 -2.55 30.83
CA ARG A 740 -37.26 -2.08 29.54
C ARG A 740 -35.90 -2.75 29.30
N LEU A 741 -35.74 -3.38 28.15
CA LEU A 741 -34.51 -4.05 27.75
C LEU A 741 -33.73 -3.14 26.80
N VAL A 742 -32.56 -2.68 27.24
CA VAL A 742 -31.61 -1.95 26.40
C VAL A 742 -30.56 -2.93 25.92
N ILE A 743 -30.49 -3.18 24.62
CA ILE A 743 -29.61 -4.19 24.02
C ILE A 743 -28.41 -3.51 23.36
N VAL A 744 -27.21 -3.85 23.84
CA VAL A 744 -25.94 -3.47 23.20
C VAL A 744 -25.36 -4.72 22.54
N ALA A 745 -25.69 -4.91 21.26
CA ALA A 745 -25.35 -6.10 20.49
C ALA A 745 -23.92 -6.03 19.91
N ASP A 746 -23.25 -7.19 19.77
CA ASP A 746 -21.92 -7.29 19.15
C ASP A 746 -21.94 -8.12 17.86
N GLY A 747 -21.08 -7.75 16.90
CA GLY A 747 -20.92 -8.43 15.62
C GLY A 747 -22.25 -8.76 14.94
N ALA A 748 -22.46 -10.03 14.58
CA ALA A 748 -23.64 -10.49 13.87
C ALA A 748 -24.97 -10.30 14.64
N LEU A 749 -24.92 -10.07 15.96
CA LEU A 749 -26.12 -9.80 16.75
C LEU A 749 -26.73 -8.43 16.43
N GLN A 750 -25.96 -7.51 15.83
CA GLN A 750 -26.47 -6.20 15.42
C GLN A 750 -27.57 -6.29 14.36
N TYR A 751 -27.61 -7.39 13.60
CA TYR A 751 -28.64 -7.65 12.59
C TYR A 751 -29.89 -8.32 13.14
N ILE A 752 -29.91 -8.67 14.44
CA ILE A 752 -31.01 -9.40 15.07
C ILE A 752 -32.01 -8.42 15.69
N PRO A 753 -33.30 -8.43 15.28
CA PRO A 753 -34.32 -7.68 15.98
C PRO A 753 -34.66 -8.40 17.30
N PHE A 754 -33.99 -8.04 18.39
CA PHE A 754 -34.19 -8.70 19.70
C PHE A 754 -35.66 -8.74 20.14
N ALA A 755 -36.45 -7.73 19.77
CA ALA A 755 -37.88 -7.65 20.05
C ALA A 755 -38.69 -8.87 19.54
N MET A 756 -38.26 -9.55 18.47
CA MET A 756 -38.94 -10.75 17.95
C MET A 756 -38.49 -12.06 18.61
N LEU A 757 -37.38 -12.05 19.35
CA LEU A 757 -36.89 -13.25 20.00
C LEU A 757 -37.89 -13.69 21.08
N PRO A 758 -38.16 -15.00 21.21
CA PRO A 758 -39.03 -15.51 22.27
C PRO A 758 -38.47 -15.15 23.66
N ASP A 759 -39.34 -14.79 24.59
CA ASP A 759 -38.98 -14.56 25.99
C ASP A 759 -38.69 -15.91 26.70
N PRO A 760 -37.44 -16.17 27.12
CA PRO A 760 -37.10 -17.41 27.82
C PRO A 760 -37.73 -17.50 29.22
N ALA A 761 -38.12 -16.39 29.84
CA ALA A 761 -38.69 -16.36 31.19
C ALA A 761 -40.16 -16.84 31.22
N VAL A 762 -40.89 -16.69 30.11
CA VAL A 762 -42.30 -17.09 29.99
C VAL A 762 -42.45 -18.57 29.55
N GLY A 763 -41.43 -19.13 28.90
CA GLY A 763 -41.47 -20.47 28.27
C GLY A 763 -41.08 -21.68 29.13
N GLY A 764 -40.70 -21.50 30.41
CA GLY A 764 -40.08 -22.57 31.22
C GLY A 764 -41.01 -23.52 32.00
N ARG A 765 -42.35 -23.38 31.93
CA ARG A 765 -43.27 -24.18 32.79
C ARG A 765 -44.39 -24.93 32.08
N SER A 766 -44.46 -24.97 30.75
CA SER A 766 -45.52 -25.73 30.07
C SER A 766 -44.99 -26.45 28.84
N SER A 767 -45.04 -27.79 28.91
CA SER A 767 -44.72 -28.74 27.84
C SER A 767 -45.78 -28.77 26.74
N VAL A 768 -46.33 -27.60 26.34
CA VAL A 768 -47.33 -27.51 25.28
C VAL A 768 -46.77 -26.66 24.14
N VAL A 769 -46.58 -27.33 23.01
CA VAL A 769 -46.31 -26.76 21.69
C VAL A 769 -47.26 -25.59 21.44
N GLY A 770 -46.75 -24.37 21.25
CA GLY A 770 -47.48 -23.36 20.47
C GLY A 770 -47.62 -21.92 20.99
N LYS A 771 -46.99 -21.48 22.08
CA LYS A 771 -46.95 -20.03 22.41
C LYS A 771 -45.57 -19.56 22.83
N HIS A 772 -44.71 -19.35 21.82
CA HIS A 772 -43.51 -18.52 21.99
C HIS A 772 -43.96 -17.06 22.04
N GLN A 773 -43.93 -16.45 23.23
CA GLN A 773 -44.23 -15.03 23.37
C GLN A 773 -42.97 -14.22 23.04
N PRO A 774 -42.97 -13.37 22.00
CA PRO A 774 -41.81 -12.53 21.69
C PRO A 774 -41.61 -11.45 22.76
N LEU A 775 -40.36 -11.02 22.96
CA LEU A 775 -39.98 -10.03 23.97
C LEU A 775 -40.83 -8.75 23.89
N ILE A 776 -41.19 -8.30 22.69
CA ILE A 776 -41.98 -7.06 22.48
C ILE A 776 -43.35 -7.06 23.19
N VAL A 777 -43.89 -8.23 23.55
CA VAL A 777 -45.18 -8.32 24.25
C VAL A 777 -45.04 -7.97 25.73
N GLY A 778 -43.92 -8.35 26.36
CA GLY A 778 -43.67 -8.13 27.79
C GLY A 778 -42.72 -6.96 28.09
N HIS A 779 -42.01 -6.47 27.07
CA HIS A 779 -40.90 -5.54 27.24
C HIS A 779 -40.91 -4.43 26.18
N GLU A 780 -40.53 -3.22 26.61
CA GLU A 780 -39.98 -2.23 25.71
C GLU A 780 -38.53 -2.63 25.37
N VAL A 781 -38.24 -2.87 24.09
CA VAL A 781 -36.91 -3.31 23.63
C VAL A 781 -36.26 -2.19 22.81
N VAL A 782 -35.08 -1.73 23.24
CA VAL A 782 -34.33 -0.65 22.63
C VAL A 782 -32.93 -1.17 22.28
N SER A 783 -32.52 -1.07 21.02
CA SER A 783 -31.16 -1.44 20.60
C SER A 783 -30.26 -0.20 20.51
N LEU A 784 -29.05 -0.28 21.04
CA LEU A 784 -28.04 0.77 21.00
C LEU A 784 -26.71 0.23 20.45
N PRO A 785 -25.90 1.06 19.75
CA PRO A 785 -24.56 0.66 19.30
C PRO A 785 -23.55 0.51 20.46
N SER A 786 -23.74 1.29 21.53
CA SER A 786 -22.96 1.23 22.77
C SER A 786 -23.77 1.82 23.94
N ALA A 787 -23.41 1.49 25.18
CA ALA A 787 -23.98 2.14 26.36
C ALA A 787 -23.62 3.63 26.42
N SER A 788 -22.42 3.99 25.97
CA SER A 788 -21.92 5.37 25.88
C SER A 788 -22.74 6.24 24.94
N ALA A 789 -23.31 5.67 23.87
CA ALA A 789 -24.20 6.40 22.95
C ALA A 789 -25.45 6.93 23.65
N LEU A 790 -25.96 6.24 24.68
CA LEU A 790 -27.10 6.70 25.47
C LEU A 790 -26.81 8.03 26.19
N ALA A 791 -25.61 8.17 26.77
CA ALA A 791 -25.22 9.39 27.45
C ALA A 791 -25.08 10.56 26.47
N ILE A 792 -24.45 10.33 25.31
CA ILE A 792 -24.31 11.34 24.26
C ILE A 792 -25.69 11.82 23.80
N GLN A 793 -26.57 10.88 23.45
CA GLN A 793 -27.91 11.20 22.96
C GLN A 793 -28.74 11.96 24.02
N ARG A 794 -28.64 11.58 25.29
CA ARG A 794 -29.32 12.30 26.38
C ARG A 794 -28.75 13.68 26.62
N ALA A 795 -27.43 13.85 26.53
CA ALA A 795 -26.80 15.17 26.65
C ALA A 795 -27.25 16.10 25.51
N GLU A 796 -27.31 15.61 24.27
CA GLU A 796 -27.82 16.38 23.12
C GLU A 796 -29.30 16.74 23.27
N LEU A 797 -30.11 15.83 23.82
CA LEU A 797 -31.56 16.03 23.98
C LEU A 797 -31.95 16.76 25.27
N ALA A 798 -31.03 16.97 26.22
CA ALA A 798 -31.33 17.56 27.54
C ALA A 798 -31.97 18.96 27.46
N GLY A 799 -31.66 19.73 26.41
CA GLY A 799 -32.24 21.05 26.16
C GLY A 799 -33.44 21.06 25.19
N ARG A 800 -33.81 19.90 24.62
CA ARG A 800 -34.86 19.83 23.61
C ARG A 800 -36.23 19.91 24.28
N GLN A 801 -36.98 20.97 23.99
CA GLN A 801 -38.39 21.06 24.38
C GLN A 801 -39.16 19.91 23.74
N PRO A 802 -39.87 19.06 24.53
CA PRO A 802 -40.71 18.02 23.98
C PRO A 802 -41.70 18.64 23.00
N ALA A 803 -41.87 18.02 21.83
CA ALA A 803 -42.86 18.51 20.88
C ALA A 803 -44.24 18.53 21.56
N PRO A 804 -45.03 19.60 21.42
CA PRO A 804 -46.32 19.74 22.11
C PRO A 804 -47.36 18.70 21.67
N LYS A 805 -47.03 17.90 20.65
CA LYS A 805 -47.87 16.85 20.09
C LYS A 805 -47.03 15.59 19.87
N LEU A 806 -47.57 14.46 20.32
CA LEU A 806 -47.04 13.14 20.01
C LEU A 806 -47.46 12.79 18.57
N LEU A 807 -46.51 12.49 17.69
CA LEU A 807 -46.78 11.95 16.35
C LEU A 807 -46.59 10.43 16.41
N ALA A 808 -47.69 9.68 16.36
CA ALA A 808 -47.64 8.23 16.14
C ALA A 808 -47.80 7.98 14.63
N VAL A 809 -46.76 7.47 13.98
CA VAL A 809 -46.85 6.99 12.59
C VAL A 809 -47.07 5.49 12.66
N ILE A 810 -48.32 5.07 12.45
CA ILE A 810 -48.67 3.65 12.32
C ILE A 810 -48.65 3.33 10.83
N ALA A 811 -47.60 2.64 10.40
CA ALA A 811 -47.58 2.07 9.06
C ALA A 811 -48.35 0.74 9.10
N ASP A 812 -49.40 0.63 8.29
CA ASP A 812 -50.07 -0.63 7.94
C ASP A 812 -49.61 -1.00 6.52
N PRO A 813 -48.40 -1.56 6.35
CA PRO A 813 -47.81 -1.78 5.05
C PRO A 813 -48.60 -2.81 4.25
N VAL A 814 -48.92 -2.44 3.00
CA VAL A 814 -49.67 -3.28 2.06
C VAL A 814 -48.69 -4.06 1.19
N PHE A 815 -48.66 -5.38 1.35
CA PHE A 815 -47.72 -6.24 0.61
C PHE A 815 -48.34 -6.96 -0.59
N ASP A 816 -49.64 -6.81 -0.81
CA ASP A 816 -50.38 -7.45 -1.90
C ASP A 816 -50.90 -6.40 -2.90
N ARG A 817 -50.69 -6.65 -4.20
CA ARG A 817 -51.20 -5.80 -5.30
C ARG A 817 -52.72 -5.84 -5.44
N THR A 818 -53.39 -6.78 -4.79
CA THR A 818 -54.85 -7.00 -4.85
C THR A 818 -55.57 -6.53 -3.59
N ASP A 819 -54.85 -5.93 -2.64
CA ASP A 819 -55.42 -5.37 -1.41
C ASP A 819 -56.51 -4.35 -1.73
N GLU A 820 -57.63 -4.45 -1.02
CA GLU A 820 -58.83 -3.61 -1.19
C GLU A 820 -58.51 -2.11 -1.10
N ARG A 821 -57.48 -1.71 -0.35
CA ARG A 821 -57.03 -0.30 -0.23
C ARG A 821 -56.48 0.26 -1.54
N PHE A 822 -56.05 -0.59 -2.47
CA PHE A 822 -55.68 -0.19 -3.84
C PHE A 822 -56.88 -0.16 -4.80
N LYS A 823 -58.06 -0.65 -4.40
CA LYS A 823 -59.27 -0.69 -5.25
C LYS A 823 -60.11 0.59 -5.16
N THR A 824 -59.95 1.40 -4.12
CA THR A 824 -60.62 2.70 -3.98
C THR A 824 -59.78 3.82 -4.59
N VAL A 825 -59.77 3.91 -5.91
CA VAL A 825 -59.50 5.19 -6.58
C VAL A 825 -60.85 5.88 -6.76
N ALA A 826 -61.10 6.92 -5.98
CA ALA A 826 -62.23 7.81 -6.21
C ALA A 826 -62.01 8.50 -7.56
N THR A 827 -62.90 8.22 -8.52
CA THR A 827 -63.09 9.06 -9.71
C THR A 827 -63.76 10.35 -9.26
N ASP A 828 -63.23 11.50 -9.67
CA ASP A 828 -63.96 12.76 -9.50
C ASP A 828 -65.12 12.87 -10.50
N GLU A 829 -65.99 13.87 -10.31
CA GLU A 829 -67.25 14.04 -11.05
C GLU A 829 -67.06 14.30 -12.58
N ASN A 830 -65.82 14.42 -13.06
CA ASN A 830 -65.51 14.59 -14.48
C ASN A 830 -64.87 13.35 -15.15
N GLY A 831 -64.66 12.26 -14.40
CA GLY A 831 -64.24 10.98 -14.96
C GLY A 831 -62.74 10.89 -15.33
N ASP A 832 -61.90 11.81 -14.88
CA ASP A 832 -60.46 11.73 -15.09
C ASP A 832 -59.77 11.01 -13.92
N LYS A 833 -58.80 10.14 -14.25
CA LYS A 833 -57.96 9.47 -13.25
C LYS A 833 -56.95 10.46 -12.69
N ALA A 834 -57.07 10.82 -11.41
CA ALA A 834 -56.02 11.55 -10.70
C ALA A 834 -54.69 10.76 -10.74
N PRO A 835 -53.54 11.40 -11.04
CA PRO A 835 -52.25 10.73 -11.06
C PRO A 835 -51.88 10.34 -9.62
N THR A 836 -51.99 9.06 -9.30
CA THR A 836 -51.51 8.54 -8.02
C THR A 836 -49.99 8.54 -8.06
N GLN A 837 -49.34 9.43 -7.30
CA GLN A 837 -47.96 9.21 -6.86
C GLN A 837 -47.98 8.06 -5.83
N ALA A 838 -48.15 6.84 -6.33
CA ALA A 838 -47.72 5.66 -5.61
C ALA A 838 -46.19 5.65 -5.68
N ILE A 839 -45.52 6.08 -4.61
CA ILE A 839 -44.09 5.82 -4.44
C ILE A 839 -43.96 4.31 -4.26
N ALA A 840 -43.74 3.60 -5.35
CA ALA A 840 -43.30 2.23 -5.31
C ALA A 840 -41.89 2.24 -4.71
N PHE A 841 -41.74 1.75 -3.48
CA PHE A 841 -40.45 1.32 -2.93
C PHE A 841 -39.97 0.09 -3.72
N ASN A 842 -39.55 0.32 -4.97
CA ASN A 842 -38.94 -0.70 -5.83
C ASN A 842 -37.51 -0.32 -6.26
N ASP A 843 -36.96 0.79 -5.77
CA ASP A 843 -35.52 1.07 -5.85
C ASP A 843 -34.82 0.61 -4.58
N ALA A 844 -34.57 -0.70 -4.51
CA ALA A 844 -33.57 -1.29 -3.63
C ALA A 844 -32.15 -1.06 -4.17
N ARG A 845 -31.78 0.22 -4.36
CA ARG A 845 -30.42 0.64 -4.74
C ARG A 845 -29.86 1.79 -3.92
N SER A 846 -30.49 2.17 -2.82
CA SER A 846 -29.95 3.22 -1.94
C SER A 846 -30.34 3.01 -0.49
N ILE A 847 -30.11 1.81 0.03
CA ILE A 847 -29.78 1.55 1.45
C ILE A 847 -28.77 0.38 1.45
N GLU A 848 -27.62 0.60 0.84
CA GLU A 848 -26.39 -0.08 1.23
C GLU A 848 -25.68 0.93 2.14
N HIS A 849 -25.62 0.60 3.44
CA HIS A 849 -24.70 1.24 4.37
C HIS A 849 -23.37 0.52 4.30
#